data_AF-A0A2E8F3K7-F1
#
_entry.id   AF-A0A2E8F3K7-F1
#
_cell.length_a   1.000
_cell.length_b   1.000
_cell.length_c   1.000
_cell.angle_alpha   90.00
_cell.angle_beta   90.00
_cell.angle_gamma   90.00
#
_symmetry.space_group_name_H-M   'P 1'
#
loop_
_entity.id
_entity.type
_entity.pdbx_description
1 polymer ?
#
loop_
_entity_poly.entity_id
_entity_poly.type
_entity_poly.pdbx_seq_one_letter_code
_entity_poly.pdbx_strand_id
1 'polypeptide(L)'
;MDSTTTRTNMTKSITTKLCALLLISSFAYAESESPPNVVLILSDDQGYTDYGFMGHPEIETPNLDKLAKESALFRRGYVPTALCRPSLMTLITGLYSHQNKTTGNDPAGTPANKAHAEKAGKPARELLISHIDKTGSLPKWLAEKGYVSHQSGKWWEGSYQRGGFTEGMTAGFPNPRGRHGDAGLQIGRHGIKPVTDFIDRSVAADKPFFVWYAPFMPHTPHTPPARLLEKYKAKGVHERIAKYYAMCEWFDETCGTLVDHIDASGIKENTLVLYVCDNGWIQTEQGGYAARSKRSPNEHGTRTPLMFRWPGTIPAADRPELCSSIDFVPTVLAAAGATAPHDFPGLNLLPELKSGKTIERDTLFGESFAHDIADIENPQASLLYRWVIRGHDKLLLTYDGRPGKMKYPPQSGEPQLYDLKNDPGEKVNLASRNPERVKQLTAVLNEWYVANERQAGKFAPAAPKPDRKPKTNQRPKQRSASANAEATRPNILLLYADDQRNHTLGCAGHPIVKTPNIDALARDGVRFENAFVSTSTCWVGRACLFTGCYERKHLYRATPGPLDPELCDSSYFAVLKRAGYRTGHLGKEHVTISAESAAAMFDVRRKIGRRPYFKKQPDGSERHETQILGDWATEFLKEQPKDQPFCLQLSFNATHAEDGDKRPGIGHYPWPKVTNGMYEDQQMPLPRLRDPGIYDSQPDFLKKSINRQRYFWRWDTPEKYQTNMRAYFRMLSGIDHVVGRLVKQLEEQGLADNTVIRR
;
A
#
# COMPACT_ATOMS: atom_id res chain seq x y z
N MET A 1 83.86 22.07 24.69
CA MET A 1 84.68 22.08 25.92
C MET A 1 84.48 20.74 26.60
N ASP A 2 85.60 20.06 26.74
CA ASP A 2 85.97 19.02 27.69
C ASP A 2 85.10 17.78 27.96
N SER A 3 85.78 16.67 27.65
CA SER A 3 85.65 15.31 28.15
C SER A 3 85.70 15.18 29.67
N THR A 4 84.99 14.19 30.23
CA THR A 4 85.56 12.99 30.91
C THR A 4 84.44 12.24 31.68
N THR A 5 84.14 10.99 31.30
CA THR A 5 84.37 9.72 32.06
C THR A 5 83.28 9.48 33.14
N THR A 6 82.52 8.37 33.19
CA THR A 6 82.94 6.99 33.52
C THR A 6 81.89 5.93 33.11
N ARG A 7 82.38 4.74 32.78
CA ARG A 7 81.66 3.48 32.50
C ARG A 7 81.04 2.84 33.75
N THR A 8 79.88 2.17 33.60
CA THR A 8 79.71 0.74 33.97
C THR A 8 78.53 0.10 33.23
N ASN A 9 78.67 -1.19 32.95
CA ASN A 9 77.93 -2.01 31.98
C ASN A 9 76.57 -2.52 32.49
N MET A 10 75.63 -2.81 31.57
CA MET A 10 75.32 -4.20 31.20
C MET A 10 74.33 -4.34 30.03
N THR A 11 74.91 -4.78 28.91
CA THR A 11 74.43 -5.82 27.97
C THR A 11 73.10 -5.66 27.22
N LYS A 12 73.22 -5.22 25.95
CA LYS A 12 72.46 -5.78 24.82
C LYS A 12 73.46 -6.43 23.87
N SER A 13 73.41 -7.74 23.73
CA SER A 13 74.23 -8.49 22.78
C SER A 13 73.52 -8.58 21.43
N ILE A 14 74.17 -8.06 20.40
CA ILE A 14 73.94 -8.36 19.00
C ILE A 14 74.82 -9.56 18.66
N THR A 15 74.25 -10.61 18.06
CA THR A 15 75.01 -11.46 17.15
C THR A 15 74.12 -11.93 16.01
N THR A 16 74.51 -11.49 14.82
CA THR A 16 74.05 -11.89 13.49
C THR A 16 74.19 -13.40 13.27
N LYS A 17 73.17 -14.05 12.71
CA LYS A 17 73.31 -15.06 11.63
C LYS A 17 71.98 -15.57 11.09
N LEU A 18 72.04 -15.84 9.79
CA LEU A 18 71.21 -16.73 8.96
C LEU A 18 69.83 -16.23 8.52
N CYS A 19 69.81 -15.73 7.28
CA CYS A 19 68.68 -15.79 6.38
C CYS A 19 68.21 -17.25 6.24
N ALA A 20 67.10 -17.57 6.92
CA ALA A 20 66.20 -18.63 6.51
C ALA A 20 64.88 -17.96 6.14
N LEU A 21 64.56 -17.97 4.84
CA LEU A 21 63.23 -17.69 4.34
C LEU A 21 62.28 -18.74 4.94
N LEU A 22 61.62 -18.40 6.04
CA LEU A 22 60.37 -19.03 6.45
C LEU A 22 59.26 -18.11 5.93
N LEU A 23 58.78 -18.44 4.74
CA LEU A 23 57.45 -18.09 4.27
C LEU A 23 56.44 -18.68 5.27
N ILE A 24 56.18 -17.94 6.35
CA ILE A 24 54.94 -18.09 7.08
C ILE A 24 53.91 -17.40 6.20
N SER A 25 53.36 -18.18 5.27
CA SER A 25 52.11 -17.86 4.60
C SER A 25 51.09 -17.66 5.71
N SER A 26 50.89 -16.41 6.13
CA SER A 26 49.67 -15.99 6.80
C SER A 26 48.57 -16.21 5.78
N PHE A 27 48.04 -17.43 5.72
CA PHE A 27 46.67 -17.63 5.27
C PHE A 27 45.82 -16.85 6.27
N ALA A 28 45.63 -15.56 5.98
CA ALA A 28 44.35 -14.95 6.27
C ALA A 28 43.34 -15.83 5.54
N TYR A 29 42.79 -16.82 6.26
CA TYR A 29 41.47 -17.29 5.97
C TYR A 29 40.60 -16.04 6.08
N ALA A 30 40.36 -15.40 4.93
CA ALA A 30 39.11 -14.72 4.75
C ALA A 30 38.08 -15.83 4.99
N GLU A 31 37.49 -15.87 6.19
CA GLU A 31 36.23 -16.54 6.39
C GLU A 31 35.30 -15.95 5.34
N SER A 32 35.15 -16.68 4.25
CA SER A 32 33.93 -16.63 3.48
C SER A 32 32.85 -17.09 4.45
N GLU A 33 32.32 -16.19 5.28
CA GLU A 33 31.18 -16.49 6.15
C GLU A 33 30.05 -16.95 5.23
N SER A 34 29.87 -18.26 5.14
CA SER A 34 28.75 -18.86 4.45
C SER A 34 27.47 -18.25 5.03
N PRO A 35 26.51 -17.84 4.20
CA PRO A 35 25.31 -17.20 4.70
C PRO A 35 24.53 -18.18 5.61
N PRO A 36 23.90 -17.69 6.69
CA PRO A 36 23.26 -18.56 7.67
C PRO A 36 22.01 -19.24 7.12
N ASN A 37 21.67 -20.39 7.67
CA ASN A 37 20.33 -20.92 7.52
C ASN A 37 19.33 -20.01 8.25
N VAL A 38 18.09 -19.95 7.78
CA VAL A 38 17.04 -19.12 8.35
C VAL A 38 15.81 -19.97 8.60
N VAL A 39 15.28 -19.94 9.83
CA VAL A 39 14.06 -20.65 10.22
C VAL A 39 13.10 -19.67 10.86
N LEU A 40 11.94 -19.46 10.25
CA LEU A 40 10.86 -18.64 10.81
C LEU A 40 9.77 -19.55 11.37
N ILE A 41 9.56 -19.47 12.69
CA ILE A 41 8.50 -20.16 13.44
C ILE A 41 7.34 -19.18 13.64
N LEU A 42 6.15 -19.56 13.17
CA LEU A 42 4.94 -18.74 13.27
C LEU A 42 3.85 -19.48 14.06
N SER A 43 3.34 -18.82 15.11
CA SER A 43 2.11 -19.21 15.79
C SER A 43 0.89 -18.50 15.18
N ASP A 44 -0.28 -19.13 15.27
CA ASP A 44 -1.55 -18.63 14.72
C ASP A 44 -2.62 -18.47 15.81
N ASP A 45 -3.10 -17.25 16.02
CA ASP A 45 -4.09 -16.92 17.05
C ASP A 45 -3.63 -17.25 18.49
N GLN A 46 -2.38 -16.96 18.85
CA GLN A 46 -1.87 -17.09 20.23
C GLN A 46 -1.77 -15.73 20.92
N GLY A 47 -2.40 -15.57 22.09
CA GLY A 47 -2.29 -14.34 22.88
C GLY A 47 -0.86 -14.11 23.38
N TYR A 48 -0.39 -12.85 23.43
CA TYR A 48 0.96 -12.53 23.91
C TYR A 48 1.21 -12.92 25.38
N THR A 49 0.14 -13.13 26.14
CA THR A 49 0.15 -13.61 27.52
C THR A 49 0.23 -15.13 27.61
N ASP A 50 0.12 -15.86 26.50
CA ASP A 50 -0.16 -17.30 26.50
C ASP A 50 1.12 -18.14 26.40
N TYR A 51 2.14 -17.74 27.16
CA TYR A 51 3.46 -18.38 27.21
C TYR A 51 3.97 -18.46 28.65
N GLY A 52 4.68 -19.53 28.99
CA GLY A 52 5.35 -19.69 30.28
C GLY A 52 6.33 -18.55 30.56
N PHE A 53 7.23 -18.25 29.60
CA PHE A 53 8.20 -17.16 29.74
C PHE A 53 7.55 -15.77 29.80
N MET A 54 6.30 -15.60 29.34
CA MET A 54 5.50 -14.36 29.48
C MET A 54 4.70 -14.30 30.78
N GLY A 55 4.81 -15.32 31.64
CA GLY A 55 4.20 -15.36 32.96
C GLY A 55 2.78 -15.92 32.99
N HIS A 56 2.36 -16.71 31.99
CA HIS A 56 1.06 -17.35 32.05
C HIS A 56 0.98 -18.29 33.27
N PRO A 57 -0.08 -18.24 34.09
CA PRO A 57 -0.16 -19.05 35.31
C PRO A 57 -0.37 -20.55 35.05
N GLU A 58 -1.06 -20.90 33.96
CA GLU A 58 -1.48 -22.29 33.70
C GLU A 58 -0.83 -22.96 32.46
N ILE A 59 -0.71 -22.25 31.34
CA ILE A 59 -0.06 -22.73 30.11
C ILE A 59 1.41 -23.04 30.37
N GLU A 60 1.83 -24.22 29.92
CA GLU A 60 3.21 -24.67 29.95
C GLU A 60 3.77 -24.71 28.52
N THR A 61 4.85 -23.95 28.28
CA THR A 61 5.55 -23.90 26.98
C THR A 61 7.07 -24.08 27.18
N PRO A 62 7.53 -25.21 27.73
CA PRO A 62 8.94 -25.38 28.11
C PRO A 62 9.92 -25.22 26.94
N ASN A 63 9.52 -25.56 25.72
CA ASN A 63 10.41 -25.46 24.55
C ASN A 63 10.55 -24.02 24.06
N LEU A 64 9.46 -23.26 24.02
CA LEU A 64 9.46 -21.83 23.72
C LEU A 64 10.10 -21.04 24.86
N ASP A 65 9.98 -21.50 26.11
CA ASP A 65 10.69 -20.91 27.25
C ASP A 65 12.22 -21.10 27.10
N LYS A 66 12.66 -22.28 26.64
CA LYS A 66 14.07 -22.53 26.27
C LYS A 66 14.49 -21.64 25.10
N LEU A 67 13.71 -21.61 24.01
CA LEU A 67 13.99 -20.76 22.85
C LEU A 67 14.13 -19.29 23.24
N ALA A 68 13.22 -18.78 24.08
CA ALA A 68 13.24 -17.40 24.58
C ALA A 68 14.52 -17.08 25.38
N LYS A 69 14.97 -18.01 26.23
CA LYS A 69 16.21 -17.87 27.01
C LYS A 69 17.47 -17.86 26.15
N GLU A 70 17.42 -18.48 24.97
CA GLU A 70 18.53 -18.57 24.02
C GLU A 70 18.46 -17.49 22.91
N SER A 71 17.48 -16.59 22.99
CA SER A 71 17.22 -15.56 21.98
C SER A 71 17.51 -14.16 22.50
N ALA A 72 17.72 -13.22 21.58
CA ALA A 72 17.31 -11.84 21.82
C ALA A 72 15.77 -11.78 21.79
N LEU A 73 15.16 -11.74 22.97
CA LEU A 73 13.72 -11.74 23.19
C LEU A 73 13.20 -10.31 23.30
N PHE A 74 12.21 -9.94 22.48
CA PHE A 74 11.44 -8.71 22.62
C PHE A 74 10.06 -9.00 23.16
N ARG A 75 9.85 -8.76 24.46
CA ARG A 75 8.52 -8.88 25.10
C ARG A 75 7.53 -7.81 24.64
N ARG A 76 8.05 -6.71 24.09
CA ARG A 76 7.32 -5.60 23.47
C ARG A 76 7.49 -5.62 21.95
N GLY A 77 7.30 -6.81 21.38
CA GLY A 77 7.20 -7.01 19.95
C GLY A 77 5.78 -6.76 19.42
N TYR A 78 5.66 -6.32 18.17
CA TYR A 78 4.39 -5.97 17.56
C TYR A 78 4.28 -6.42 16.10
N VAL A 79 3.15 -7.03 15.74
CA VAL A 79 2.73 -7.11 14.34
C VAL A 79 2.05 -5.79 13.94
N PRO A 80 2.26 -5.28 12.72
CA PRO A 80 1.66 -4.02 12.29
C PRO A 80 0.14 -4.13 12.11
N THR A 81 -0.39 -5.34 11.95
CA THR A 81 -1.81 -5.62 11.73
C THR A 81 -2.21 -6.93 12.39
N ALA A 82 -3.32 -6.94 13.12
CA ALA A 82 -3.78 -8.07 13.94
C ALA A 82 -4.72 -9.02 13.17
N LEU A 83 -4.38 -9.38 11.93
CA LEU A 83 -5.17 -10.32 11.14
C LEU A 83 -4.27 -11.23 10.32
N CYS A 84 -4.58 -12.52 10.36
CA CYS A 84 -3.91 -13.63 9.67
C CYS A 84 -3.22 -13.27 8.34
N ARG A 85 -3.96 -13.16 7.24
CA ARG A 85 -3.36 -12.98 5.92
C ARG A 85 -2.56 -11.69 5.80
N PRO A 86 -3.08 -10.51 6.22
CA PRO A 86 -2.29 -9.27 6.23
C PRO A 86 -0.97 -9.38 7.01
N SER A 87 -1.00 -9.99 8.21
CA SER A 87 0.19 -10.18 9.04
C SER A 87 1.23 -11.08 8.37
N LEU A 88 0.80 -12.22 7.81
CA LEU A 88 1.66 -13.11 7.03
C LEU A 88 2.25 -12.41 5.80
N MET A 89 1.47 -11.57 5.12
CA MET A 89 1.96 -10.77 3.99
C MET A 89 3.02 -9.76 4.44
N THR A 90 2.86 -9.12 5.60
CA THR A 90 3.90 -8.22 6.15
C THR A 90 5.19 -8.97 6.49
N LEU A 91 5.08 -10.21 6.99
CA LEU A 91 6.23 -11.05 7.35
C LEU A 91 7.03 -11.53 6.12
N ILE A 92 6.35 -11.86 5.02
CA ILE A 92 7.04 -12.36 3.82
C ILE A 92 7.57 -11.23 2.91
N THR A 93 7.00 -10.02 2.99
CA THR A 93 7.37 -8.90 2.13
C THR A 93 8.14 -7.78 2.83
N GLY A 94 8.09 -7.68 4.16
CA GLY A 94 8.69 -6.58 4.91
C GLY A 94 7.95 -5.25 4.76
N LEU A 95 6.74 -5.28 4.18
CA LEU A 95 5.93 -4.09 3.88
C LEU A 95 4.67 -4.05 4.74
N TYR A 96 4.23 -2.84 5.09
CA TYR A 96 2.92 -2.61 5.71
C TYR A 96 1.77 -3.05 4.78
N SER A 97 0.61 -3.36 5.34
CA SER A 97 -0.57 -3.82 4.57
C SER A 97 -1.10 -2.77 3.59
N HIS A 98 -1.00 -1.47 3.89
CA HIS A 98 -1.34 -0.44 2.90
C HIS A 98 -0.34 -0.37 1.74
N GLN A 99 0.91 -0.81 1.94
CA GLN A 99 1.94 -0.85 0.89
C GLN A 99 1.82 -2.11 0.04
N ASN A 100 1.62 -3.27 0.68
CA ASN A 100 1.47 -4.55 -0.02
C ASN A 100 0.04 -4.84 -0.53
N LYS A 101 -0.93 -3.99 -0.17
CA LYS A 101 -2.37 -4.02 -0.52
C LYS A 101 -3.18 -5.20 0.04
N THR A 102 -2.56 -6.14 0.74
CA THR A 102 -3.26 -7.23 1.44
C THR A 102 -3.73 -6.75 2.80
N THR A 103 -4.90 -6.10 2.81
CA THR A 103 -5.50 -5.47 4.01
C THR A 103 -6.47 -6.37 4.77
N GLY A 104 -6.88 -7.51 4.21
CA GLY A 104 -7.83 -8.44 4.82
C GLY A 104 -7.62 -9.87 4.34
N ASN A 105 -8.44 -10.81 4.82
CA ASN A 105 -8.29 -12.23 4.48
C ASN A 105 -8.87 -12.57 3.10
N ASP A 106 -10.02 -12.00 2.77
CA ASP A 106 -10.77 -12.31 1.56
C ASP A 106 -11.25 -11.04 0.86
N PRO A 107 -11.39 -11.04 -0.47
CA PRO A 107 -12.14 -9.98 -1.15
C PRO A 107 -13.62 -10.05 -0.72
N ALA A 108 -14.16 -8.93 -0.23
CA ALA A 108 -15.60 -8.81 0.00
C ALA A 108 -16.36 -8.86 -1.34
N GLY A 109 -17.63 -9.29 -1.31
CA GLY A 109 -18.52 -9.28 -2.48
C GLY A 109 -19.03 -7.90 -2.90
N THR A 110 -18.16 -6.88 -2.86
CA THR A 110 -18.47 -5.48 -3.19
C THR A 110 -18.50 -5.26 -4.70
N PRO A 111 -19.21 -4.22 -5.19
CA PRO A 111 -19.14 -3.82 -6.59
C PRO A 111 -17.71 -3.56 -7.06
N ALA A 112 -16.86 -2.94 -6.23
CA ALA A 112 -15.46 -2.69 -6.53
C ALA A 112 -14.68 -4.00 -6.82
N ASN A 113 -14.74 -4.98 -5.91
CA ASN A 113 -14.02 -6.25 -6.11
C ASN A 113 -14.59 -7.09 -7.26
N LYS A 114 -15.91 -7.02 -7.50
CA LYS A 114 -16.53 -7.65 -8.66
C LYS A 114 -16.01 -7.02 -9.94
N ALA A 115 -15.98 -5.68 -10.00
CA ALA A 115 -15.43 -4.95 -11.14
C ALA A 115 -13.96 -5.28 -11.38
N HIS A 116 -13.14 -5.39 -10.32
CA HIS A 116 -11.74 -5.83 -10.43
C HIS A 116 -11.64 -7.25 -11.01
N ALA A 117 -12.44 -8.18 -10.50
CA ALA A 117 -12.47 -9.57 -10.96
C ALA A 117 -12.91 -9.70 -12.42
N GLU A 118 -14.01 -9.03 -12.77
CA GLU A 118 -14.56 -8.99 -14.13
C GLU A 118 -13.54 -8.36 -15.09
N LYS A 119 -12.93 -7.23 -14.71
CA LYS A 119 -11.90 -6.55 -15.51
C LYS A 119 -10.71 -7.46 -15.81
N ALA A 120 -10.26 -8.25 -14.84
CA ALA A 120 -9.08 -9.08 -15.00
C ALA A 120 -9.37 -10.48 -15.57
N GLY A 121 -10.64 -10.83 -15.78
CA GLY A 121 -11.03 -12.19 -16.18
C GLY A 121 -10.62 -13.26 -15.16
N LYS A 122 -10.40 -12.86 -13.90
CA LYS A 122 -9.88 -13.72 -12.83
C LYS A 122 -10.69 -13.48 -11.56
N PRO A 123 -10.89 -14.51 -10.70
CA PRO A 123 -11.54 -14.30 -9.41
C PRO A 123 -10.84 -13.21 -8.59
N ALA A 124 -11.58 -12.38 -7.85
CA ALA A 124 -10.98 -11.32 -7.00
C ALA A 124 -9.90 -11.86 -6.04
N ARG A 125 -10.04 -13.12 -5.62
CA ARG A 125 -9.04 -13.78 -4.77
C ARG A 125 -7.70 -13.94 -5.49
N GLU A 126 -7.73 -14.33 -6.76
CA GLU A 126 -6.52 -14.48 -7.58
C GLU A 126 -5.81 -13.13 -7.74
N LEU A 127 -6.56 -12.05 -7.91
CA LEU A 127 -5.99 -10.70 -8.00
C LEU A 127 -5.35 -10.26 -6.68
N LEU A 128 -6.02 -10.52 -5.56
CA LEU A 128 -5.46 -10.26 -4.25
C LEU A 128 -4.19 -11.08 -4.00
N ILE A 129 -4.18 -12.37 -4.40
CA ILE A 129 -2.96 -13.20 -4.33
C ILE A 129 -1.84 -12.62 -5.20
N SER A 130 -2.16 -12.10 -6.39
CA SER A 130 -1.16 -11.54 -7.32
C SER A 130 -0.41 -10.31 -6.78
N HIS A 131 -0.83 -9.72 -5.67
CA HIS A 131 -0.06 -8.64 -5.03
C HIS A 131 1.33 -9.09 -4.59
N ILE A 132 1.53 -10.38 -4.26
CA ILE A 132 2.87 -10.93 -3.97
C ILE A 132 3.79 -10.95 -5.20
N ASP A 133 3.23 -11.00 -6.41
CA ASP A 133 4.01 -10.96 -7.64
C ASP A 133 4.59 -9.56 -7.90
N LYS A 134 3.90 -8.52 -7.41
CA LYS A 134 4.31 -7.11 -7.56
C LYS A 134 5.29 -6.66 -6.48
N THR A 135 5.10 -7.15 -5.26
CA THR A 135 5.92 -6.78 -4.10
C THR A 135 7.20 -7.60 -3.99
N GLY A 136 7.21 -8.82 -4.55
CA GLY A 136 8.26 -9.79 -4.28
C GLY A 136 8.06 -10.46 -2.93
N SER A 137 9.00 -11.31 -2.53
CA SER A 137 8.94 -12.05 -1.29
C SER A 137 10.32 -12.53 -0.86
N LEU A 138 10.51 -12.69 0.45
CA LEU A 138 11.77 -13.11 1.06
C LEU A 138 12.40 -14.37 0.42
N PRO A 139 11.66 -15.47 0.12
CA PRO A 139 12.24 -16.63 -0.55
C PRO A 139 12.86 -16.31 -1.91
N LYS A 140 12.23 -15.41 -2.69
CA LYS A 140 12.73 -15.02 -4.02
C LYS A 140 14.05 -14.28 -3.91
N TRP A 141 14.16 -13.37 -2.96
CA TRP A 141 15.39 -12.58 -2.74
C TRP A 141 16.52 -13.43 -2.17
N LEU A 142 16.21 -14.38 -1.28
CA LEU A 142 17.22 -15.33 -0.77
C LEU A 142 17.69 -16.31 -1.84
N ALA A 143 16.84 -16.70 -2.80
CA ALA A 143 17.23 -17.58 -3.90
C ALA A 143 18.37 -17.00 -4.75
N GLU A 144 18.47 -15.68 -4.88
CA GLU A 144 19.59 -15.00 -5.55
C GLU A 144 20.95 -15.22 -4.86
N LYS A 145 20.93 -15.60 -3.58
CA LYS A 145 22.10 -16.01 -2.78
C LYS A 145 22.27 -17.52 -2.68
N GLY A 146 21.56 -18.27 -3.53
CA GLY A 146 21.67 -19.72 -3.59
C GLY A 146 20.91 -20.46 -2.50
N TYR A 147 20.00 -19.79 -1.78
CA TYR A 147 19.15 -20.44 -0.80
C TYR A 147 18.17 -21.40 -1.47
N VAL A 148 17.98 -22.56 -0.83
CA VAL A 148 16.78 -23.38 -1.00
C VAL A 148 15.77 -23.04 0.09
N SER A 149 14.49 -23.29 -0.11
CA SER A 149 13.48 -22.90 0.88
C SER A 149 12.26 -23.80 0.94
N HIS A 150 11.73 -24.03 2.15
CA HIS A 150 10.58 -24.88 2.40
C HIS A 150 9.41 -24.11 3.03
N GLN A 151 8.21 -24.27 2.47
CA GLN A 151 6.96 -23.79 3.06
C GLN A 151 6.17 -24.93 3.70
N SER A 152 5.90 -24.82 5.00
CA SER A 152 4.99 -25.70 5.72
C SER A 152 3.96 -24.90 6.52
N GLY A 153 2.76 -25.47 6.69
CA GLY A 153 1.71 -24.81 7.46
C GLY A 153 0.86 -23.83 6.66
N LYS A 154 0.33 -22.83 7.37
CA LYS A 154 -0.56 -21.78 6.88
C LYS A 154 0.14 -20.90 5.83
N TRP A 155 -0.55 -20.73 4.69
CA TRP A 155 -0.09 -19.90 3.57
C TRP A 155 -1.29 -19.43 2.73
N TRP A 156 -1.35 -18.14 2.40
CA TRP A 156 -2.53 -17.53 1.76
C TRP A 156 -2.31 -17.11 0.31
N GLU A 157 -1.07 -16.99 -0.13
CA GLU A 157 -0.73 -16.34 -1.39
C GLU A 157 -0.59 -17.36 -2.55
N GLY A 158 -1.57 -18.25 -2.65
CA GLY A 158 -1.62 -19.28 -3.69
C GLY A 158 -0.70 -20.47 -3.38
N SER A 159 -0.08 -21.05 -4.41
CA SER A 159 0.88 -22.14 -4.21
C SER A 159 2.16 -21.65 -3.53
N TYR A 160 2.88 -22.55 -2.87
CA TYR A 160 4.18 -22.21 -2.29
C TYR A 160 5.16 -21.66 -3.36
N GLN A 161 5.11 -22.19 -4.60
CA GLN A 161 6.00 -21.73 -5.67
C GLN A 161 5.75 -20.26 -6.02
N ARG A 162 4.51 -19.76 -5.94
CA ARG A 162 4.22 -18.34 -6.17
C ARG A 162 4.88 -17.42 -5.14
N GLY A 163 4.96 -17.90 -3.89
CA GLY A 163 5.72 -17.28 -2.82
C GLY A 163 7.24 -17.32 -3.01
N GLY A 164 7.72 -18.02 -4.03
CA GLY A 164 9.15 -18.19 -4.33
C GLY A 164 9.80 -19.36 -3.60
N PHE A 165 9.02 -20.22 -2.94
CA PHE A 165 9.59 -21.36 -2.22
C PHE A 165 10.03 -22.46 -3.20
N THR A 166 11.23 -23.02 -3.01
CA THR A 166 11.72 -24.16 -3.82
C THR A 166 10.93 -25.43 -3.59
N GLU A 167 10.51 -25.69 -2.34
CA GLU A 167 9.61 -26.77 -1.98
C GLU A 167 8.57 -26.32 -0.96
N GLY A 168 7.47 -27.07 -0.83
CA GLY A 168 6.45 -26.75 0.15
C GLY A 168 5.24 -27.66 0.08
N MET A 169 4.35 -27.47 1.06
CA MET A 169 3.17 -28.32 1.23
C MET A 169 1.92 -27.72 0.60
N THR A 170 1.85 -26.39 0.46
CA THR A 170 0.63 -25.71 0.02
C THR A 170 0.50 -25.69 -1.50
N ALA A 171 -0.46 -26.44 -2.05
CA ALA A 171 -0.84 -26.32 -3.45
C ALA A 171 -1.61 -25.00 -3.71
N GLY A 172 -2.41 -24.56 -2.73
CA GLY A 172 -3.03 -23.24 -2.68
C GLY A 172 -4.12 -23.00 -3.72
N PHE A 173 -4.75 -21.84 -3.67
CA PHE A 173 -5.76 -21.43 -4.66
C PHE A 173 -5.19 -21.52 -6.09
N PRO A 174 -5.94 -22.05 -7.08
CA PRO A 174 -7.38 -22.37 -7.04
C PRO A 174 -7.74 -23.78 -6.53
N ASN A 175 -6.79 -24.56 -6.02
CA ASN A 175 -7.05 -25.93 -5.60
C ASN A 175 -8.06 -25.99 -4.44
N PRO A 176 -8.89 -27.06 -4.36
CA PRO A 176 -9.83 -27.24 -3.26
C PRO A 176 -9.13 -27.19 -1.91
N ARG A 177 -9.75 -26.50 -0.94
CA ARG A 177 -9.21 -26.23 0.40
C ARG A 177 -7.99 -25.32 0.45
N GLY A 178 -7.39 -24.90 -0.67
CA GLY A 178 -6.20 -24.02 -0.72
C GLY A 178 -6.44 -22.54 -0.38
N ARG A 179 -7.40 -22.21 0.51
CA ARG A 179 -7.71 -20.81 0.88
C ARG A 179 -6.62 -20.17 1.74
N HIS A 180 -6.08 -20.94 2.69
CA HIS A 180 -5.12 -20.48 3.70
C HIS A 180 -4.09 -21.56 4.04
N GLY A 181 -3.85 -22.45 3.09
CA GLY A 181 -3.13 -23.72 3.25
C GLY A 181 -4.05 -24.89 2.91
N ASP A 182 -3.46 -26.05 2.62
CA ASP A 182 -4.17 -27.31 2.37
C ASP A 182 -3.52 -28.48 3.13
N ALA A 183 -2.66 -29.29 2.50
CA ALA A 183 -1.88 -30.32 3.15
C ALA A 183 -0.98 -29.74 4.26
N GLY A 184 -0.48 -28.52 4.04
CA GLY A 184 0.31 -27.78 5.02
C GLY A 184 -0.37 -27.62 6.39
N LEU A 185 -1.70 -27.52 6.45
CA LEU A 185 -2.42 -27.33 7.72
C LEU A 185 -2.35 -28.53 8.67
N GLN A 186 -1.84 -29.67 8.22
CA GLN A 186 -1.61 -30.86 9.04
C GLN A 186 -0.24 -30.86 9.73
N ILE A 187 0.69 -29.99 9.33
CA ILE A 187 2.03 -29.93 9.93
C ILE A 187 1.93 -29.59 11.42
N GLY A 188 2.80 -30.19 12.22
CA GLY A 188 2.77 -30.11 13.69
C GLY A 188 1.75 -31.08 14.31
N ARG A 189 0.52 -31.15 13.77
CA ARG A 189 -0.50 -32.10 14.25
C ARG A 189 -0.17 -33.55 13.89
N HIS A 190 0.37 -33.77 12.71
CA HIS A 190 0.81 -35.09 12.22
C HIS A 190 2.34 -35.20 12.18
N GLY A 191 3.02 -34.46 13.07
CA GLY A 191 4.48 -34.38 13.11
C GLY A 191 5.06 -33.31 12.18
N ILE A 192 6.40 -33.25 12.14
CA ILE A 192 7.15 -32.22 11.40
C ILE A 192 8.13 -32.78 10.36
N LYS A 193 8.03 -34.08 10.06
CA LYS A 193 8.96 -34.81 9.19
C LYS A 193 9.27 -34.11 7.84
N PRO A 194 8.29 -33.53 7.12
CA PRO A 194 8.59 -32.80 5.88
C PRO A 194 9.62 -31.67 6.05
N VAL A 195 9.63 -31.01 7.22
CA VAL A 195 10.54 -29.91 7.54
C VAL A 195 11.92 -30.46 7.93
N THR A 196 11.98 -31.47 8.79
CA THR A 196 13.27 -32.07 9.19
C THR A 196 13.96 -32.76 8.01
N ASP A 197 13.21 -33.47 7.17
CA ASP A 197 13.76 -34.09 5.95
C ASP A 197 14.33 -33.03 4.99
N PHE A 198 13.69 -31.86 4.89
CA PHE A 198 14.20 -30.74 4.08
C PHE A 198 15.51 -30.20 4.62
N ILE A 199 15.58 -29.98 5.94
CA ILE A 199 16.79 -29.52 6.62
C ILE A 199 17.92 -30.53 6.36
N ASP A 200 17.68 -31.82 6.60
CA ASP A 200 18.69 -32.87 6.43
C ASP A 200 19.21 -32.93 5.00
N ARG A 201 18.33 -32.85 3.99
CA ARG A 201 18.74 -32.80 2.58
C ARG A 201 19.55 -31.55 2.25
N SER A 202 19.16 -30.40 2.81
CA SER A 202 19.84 -29.13 2.54
C SER A 202 21.23 -29.09 3.18
N VAL A 203 21.36 -29.61 4.41
CA VAL A 203 22.64 -29.78 5.10
C VAL A 203 23.54 -30.75 4.34
N ALA A 204 23.01 -31.92 3.93
CA ALA A 204 23.77 -32.89 3.14
C ALA A 204 24.23 -32.33 1.77
N ALA A 205 23.48 -31.39 1.21
CA ALA A 205 23.79 -30.71 -0.05
C ALA A 205 24.66 -29.45 0.11
N ASP A 206 25.05 -29.10 1.34
CA ASP A 206 25.78 -27.87 1.67
C ASP A 206 25.13 -26.61 1.07
N LYS A 207 23.80 -26.51 1.23
CA LYS A 207 23.00 -25.37 0.75
C LYS A 207 22.46 -24.55 1.93
N PRO A 208 22.60 -23.21 1.90
CA PRO A 208 21.88 -22.37 2.85
C PRO A 208 20.39 -22.52 2.60
N PHE A 209 19.57 -22.50 3.66
CA PHE A 209 18.14 -22.72 3.52
C PHE A 209 17.27 -21.72 4.28
N PHE A 210 16.03 -21.55 3.81
CA PHE A 210 14.96 -20.81 4.49
C PHE A 210 13.76 -21.71 4.78
N VAL A 211 13.33 -21.81 6.04
CA VAL A 211 12.13 -22.53 6.44
C VAL A 211 11.05 -21.56 6.90
N TRP A 212 9.88 -21.64 6.27
CA TRP A 212 8.62 -21.08 6.77
C TRP A 212 7.85 -22.18 7.51
N TYR A 213 7.88 -22.15 8.84
CA TYR A 213 7.19 -23.10 9.71
C TYR A 213 5.98 -22.43 10.37
N ALA A 214 4.81 -22.54 9.75
CA ALA A 214 3.57 -21.90 10.22
C ALA A 214 2.44 -22.90 10.56
N PRO A 215 2.60 -23.82 11.52
CA PRO A 215 1.52 -24.72 11.91
C PRO A 215 0.20 -23.98 12.16
N PHE A 216 -0.92 -24.60 11.79
CA PHE A 216 -2.25 -24.02 12.01
C PHE A 216 -2.70 -24.25 13.45
N MET A 217 -1.91 -23.73 14.40
CA MET A 217 -2.03 -23.90 15.85
C MET A 217 -1.56 -22.61 16.55
N PRO A 218 -2.22 -22.19 17.65
CA PRO A 218 -3.41 -22.80 18.27
C PRO A 218 -4.75 -22.50 17.59
N HIS A 219 -4.80 -21.87 16.40
CA HIS A 219 -6.04 -21.53 15.68
C HIS A 219 -7.14 -22.61 15.70
N THR A 220 -8.39 -22.15 15.83
CA THR A 220 -9.60 -23.00 15.79
C THR A 220 -9.71 -23.87 14.51
N PRO A 221 -10.29 -25.08 14.57
CA PRO A 221 -10.86 -25.73 15.76
C PRO A 221 -9.78 -26.24 16.73
N HIS A 222 -10.03 -26.04 18.03
CA HIS A 222 -9.13 -26.53 19.09
C HIS A 222 -9.37 -28.03 19.31
N THR A 223 -8.51 -28.86 18.73
CA THR A 223 -8.59 -30.32 18.75
C THR A 223 -7.27 -30.92 19.25
N PRO A 224 -6.86 -30.63 20.50
CA PRO A 224 -5.63 -31.15 21.06
C PRO A 224 -5.72 -32.66 21.34
N PRO A 225 -4.58 -33.37 21.48
CA PRO A 225 -4.54 -34.73 21.98
C PRO A 225 -5.15 -34.84 23.38
N ALA A 226 -5.78 -35.98 23.67
CA ALA A 226 -6.42 -36.22 24.97
C ALA A 226 -5.45 -36.01 26.15
N ARG A 227 -4.18 -36.41 26.02
CA ARG A 227 -3.17 -36.23 27.07
C ARG A 227 -3.00 -34.77 27.52
N LEU A 228 -3.03 -33.83 26.57
CA LEU A 228 -2.89 -32.41 26.87
C LEU A 228 -4.21 -31.83 27.36
N LEU A 229 -5.33 -32.22 26.74
CA LEU A 229 -6.64 -31.75 27.20
C LEU A 229 -6.92 -32.13 28.66
N GLU A 230 -6.69 -33.39 29.04
CA GLU A 230 -6.94 -33.86 30.40
C GLU A 230 -5.99 -33.20 31.41
N LYS A 231 -4.74 -32.90 31.02
CA LYS A 231 -3.80 -32.12 31.84
C LYS A 231 -4.39 -30.76 32.23
N TYR A 232 -4.92 -30.00 31.28
CA TYR A 232 -5.48 -28.67 31.57
C TYR A 232 -6.85 -28.73 32.24
N LYS A 233 -7.68 -29.73 31.94
CA LYS A 233 -8.94 -29.96 32.66
C LYS A 233 -8.70 -30.29 34.13
N ALA A 234 -7.65 -31.06 34.44
CA ALA A 234 -7.28 -31.38 35.82
C ALA A 234 -6.86 -30.14 36.64
N LYS A 235 -6.45 -29.04 35.99
CA LYS A 235 -6.19 -27.74 36.63
C LYS A 235 -7.46 -26.94 36.97
N GLY A 236 -8.65 -27.46 36.64
CA GLY A 236 -9.93 -26.77 36.85
C GLY A 236 -10.29 -25.76 35.76
N VAL A 237 -9.53 -25.70 34.66
CA VAL A 237 -9.80 -24.80 33.54
C VAL A 237 -11.05 -25.24 32.79
N HIS A 238 -11.94 -24.30 32.47
CA HIS A 238 -13.14 -24.55 31.66
C HIS A 238 -12.78 -25.25 30.33
N GLU A 239 -13.51 -26.30 29.94
CA GLU A 239 -13.12 -27.24 28.86
C GLU A 239 -12.70 -26.55 27.56
N ARG A 240 -13.43 -25.51 27.14
CA ARG A 240 -13.11 -24.78 25.89
C ARG A 240 -11.80 -24.00 25.94
N ILE A 241 -11.46 -23.47 27.12
CA ILE A 241 -10.19 -22.77 27.38
C ILE A 241 -9.08 -23.82 27.54
N ALA A 242 -9.34 -24.92 28.25
CA ALA A 242 -8.41 -26.04 28.37
C ALA A 242 -8.02 -26.61 26.99
N LYS A 243 -8.96 -26.71 26.05
CA LYS A 243 -8.65 -27.09 24.65
C LYS A 243 -7.69 -26.12 23.98
N TYR A 244 -7.82 -24.83 24.22
CA TYR A 244 -6.90 -23.81 23.66
C TYR A 244 -5.52 -23.89 24.33
N TYR A 245 -5.44 -23.99 25.65
CA TYR A 245 -4.16 -24.14 26.37
C TYR A 245 -3.41 -25.40 25.94
N ALA A 246 -4.13 -26.51 25.80
CA ALA A 246 -3.60 -27.76 25.26
C ALA A 246 -3.09 -27.61 23.82
N MET A 247 -3.71 -26.77 22.98
CA MET A 247 -3.21 -26.47 21.64
C MET A 247 -1.92 -25.63 21.67
N CYS A 248 -1.78 -24.71 22.63
CA CYS A 248 -0.56 -23.92 22.81
C CYS A 248 0.62 -24.80 23.22
N GLU A 249 0.42 -25.70 24.21
CA GLU A 249 1.45 -26.67 24.60
C GLU A 249 1.77 -27.66 23.48
N TRP A 250 0.78 -28.08 22.68
CA TRP A 250 1.05 -28.96 21.55
C TRP A 250 1.91 -28.26 20.48
N PHE A 251 1.63 -26.99 20.20
CA PHE A 251 2.46 -26.19 19.31
C PHE A 251 3.89 -26.04 19.86
N ASP A 252 4.03 -25.79 21.17
CA ASP A 252 5.32 -25.75 21.86
C ASP A 252 6.15 -27.03 21.65
N GLU A 253 5.54 -28.21 21.81
CA GLU A 253 6.23 -29.49 21.56
C GLU A 253 6.79 -29.58 20.14
N THR A 254 6.03 -29.11 19.15
CA THR A 254 6.47 -29.14 17.75
C THR A 254 7.58 -28.14 17.45
N CYS A 255 7.61 -27.02 18.18
CA CYS A 255 8.73 -26.08 18.15
C CYS A 255 9.98 -26.70 18.77
N GLY A 256 9.82 -27.42 19.89
CA GLY A 256 10.89 -28.20 20.53
C GLY A 256 11.49 -29.21 19.56
N THR A 257 10.66 -30.04 18.91
CA THR A 257 11.16 -31.01 17.91
C THR A 257 11.98 -30.33 16.80
N LEU A 258 11.56 -29.16 16.30
CA LEU A 258 12.26 -28.45 15.24
C LEU A 258 13.60 -27.86 15.71
N VAL A 259 13.62 -27.18 16.86
CA VAL A 259 14.84 -26.55 17.40
C VAL A 259 15.85 -27.61 17.85
N ASP A 260 15.39 -28.68 18.50
CA ASP A 260 16.27 -29.78 18.90
C ASP A 260 16.84 -30.51 17.68
N HIS A 261 16.10 -30.62 16.57
CA HIS A 261 16.62 -31.15 15.30
C HIS A 261 17.76 -30.29 14.76
N ILE A 262 17.58 -28.96 14.70
CA ILE A 262 18.64 -28.01 14.28
C ILE A 262 19.90 -28.15 15.15
N ASP A 263 19.72 -28.25 16.47
CA ASP A 263 20.82 -28.40 17.42
C ASP A 263 21.52 -29.76 17.27
N ALA A 264 20.77 -30.86 17.11
CA ALA A 264 21.30 -32.20 16.92
C ALA A 264 22.00 -32.39 15.57
N SER A 265 21.59 -31.65 14.53
CA SER A 265 22.24 -31.62 13.22
C SER A 265 23.56 -30.85 13.22
N GLY A 266 23.96 -30.20 14.33
CA GLY A 266 25.24 -29.50 14.46
C GLY A 266 25.34 -28.19 13.67
N ILE A 267 24.20 -27.62 13.26
CA ILE A 267 24.14 -26.41 12.42
C ILE A 267 23.63 -25.17 13.18
N LYS A 268 23.44 -25.26 14.49
CA LYS A 268 22.81 -24.19 15.28
C LYS A 268 23.58 -22.88 15.25
N GLU A 269 24.91 -22.90 15.28
CA GLU A 269 25.76 -21.68 15.19
C GLU A 269 25.67 -21.01 13.81
N ASN A 270 25.25 -21.75 12.78
CA ASN A 270 24.99 -21.23 11.44
C ASN A 270 23.49 -21.13 11.10
N THR A 271 22.61 -21.01 12.11
CA THR A 271 21.16 -20.92 11.90
C THR A 271 20.54 -19.78 12.70
N LEU A 272 19.96 -18.81 11.98
CA LEU A 272 19.11 -17.77 12.55
C LEU A 272 17.67 -18.29 12.67
N VAL A 273 17.20 -18.48 13.91
CA VAL A 273 15.82 -18.83 14.23
C VAL A 273 15.04 -17.58 14.65
N LEU A 274 13.89 -17.36 14.03
CA LEU A 274 12.98 -16.26 14.28
C LEU A 274 11.65 -16.80 14.82
N TYR A 275 11.04 -16.11 15.79
CA TYR A 275 9.71 -16.44 16.31
C TYR A 275 8.77 -15.23 16.26
N VAL A 276 7.50 -15.46 15.88
CA VAL A 276 6.42 -14.48 15.92
C VAL A 276 5.04 -15.17 16.02
N CYS A 277 4.05 -14.51 16.63
CA CYS A 277 2.63 -14.87 16.44
C CYS A 277 1.94 -13.87 15.49
N ASP A 278 1.13 -14.34 14.56
CA ASP A 278 0.53 -13.51 13.51
C ASP A 278 -0.49 -12.49 14.04
N ASN A 279 -1.19 -12.81 15.12
CA ASN A 279 -2.09 -11.94 15.87
C ASN A 279 -2.52 -12.60 17.20
N GLY A 280 -3.03 -11.81 18.16
CA GLY A 280 -3.46 -12.37 19.45
C GLY A 280 -4.90 -12.90 19.50
N TRP A 281 -5.20 -13.69 20.54
CA TRP A 281 -6.50 -14.30 20.79
C TRP A 281 -6.82 -14.29 22.28
N ILE A 282 -7.90 -13.61 22.69
CA ILE A 282 -8.43 -13.72 24.05
C ILE A 282 -9.52 -14.79 24.05
N GLN A 283 -9.38 -15.78 24.93
CA GLN A 283 -10.28 -16.92 25.02
C GLN A 283 -11.64 -16.51 25.61
N THR A 284 -12.69 -17.24 25.25
CA THR A 284 -14.04 -17.07 25.81
C THR A 284 -14.66 -18.43 26.07
N GLU A 285 -15.44 -18.55 27.15
CA GLU A 285 -16.18 -19.77 27.46
C GLU A 285 -17.27 -20.04 26.40
N GLN A 286 -17.84 -18.99 25.81
CA GLN A 286 -18.89 -19.10 24.79
C GLN A 286 -18.33 -19.44 23.39
N GLY A 287 -17.00 -19.40 23.21
CA GLY A 287 -16.29 -19.75 21.99
C GLY A 287 -15.96 -18.57 21.06
N GLY A 288 -14.88 -18.73 20.30
CA GLY A 288 -14.28 -17.64 19.52
C GLY A 288 -13.50 -16.64 20.39
N TYR A 289 -12.99 -15.59 19.76
CA TYR A 289 -12.16 -14.59 20.42
C TYR A 289 -12.97 -13.44 21.04
N ALA A 290 -12.46 -12.82 22.12
CA ALA A 290 -13.06 -11.64 22.77
C ALA A 290 -12.72 -10.33 22.04
N ALA A 291 -13.39 -9.23 22.41
CA ALA A 291 -13.04 -7.90 21.91
C ALA A 291 -11.57 -7.56 22.27
N ARG A 292 -10.96 -6.61 21.54
CA ARG A 292 -9.56 -6.18 21.73
C ARG A 292 -8.47 -7.23 21.41
N SER A 293 -8.83 -8.38 20.86
CA SER A 293 -7.86 -9.41 20.42
C SER A 293 -7.71 -9.43 18.89
N LYS A 294 -7.93 -10.58 18.24
CA LYS A 294 -7.88 -10.72 16.78
C LYS A 294 -8.70 -9.62 16.09
N ARG A 295 -8.12 -9.02 15.05
CA ARG A 295 -8.63 -7.89 14.25
C ARG A 295 -8.67 -6.54 14.96
N SER A 296 -8.07 -6.42 16.14
CA SER A 296 -8.05 -5.18 16.92
C SER A 296 -6.64 -4.58 16.97
N PRO A 297 -6.52 -3.24 16.95
CA PRO A 297 -5.22 -2.57 17.13
C PRO A 297 -4.74 -2.60 18.60
N ASN A 298 -5.56 -3.08 19.53
CA ASN A 298 -5.24 -3.21 20.96
C ASN A 298 -4.05 -4.16 21.22
N GLU A 299 -3.45 -4.11 22.42
CA GLU A 299 -2.28 -4.92 22.82
C GLU A 299 -2.54 -6.41 22.60
N HIS A 300 -3.71 -6.92 23.01
CA HIS A 300 -4.06 -8.33 22.84
C HIS A 300 -4.33 -8.73 21.37
N GLY A 301 -4.35 -7.79 20.43
CA GLY A 301 -4.41 -8.07 19.01
C GLY A 301 -3.04 -8.00 18.33
N THR A 302 -2.26 -6.97 18.66
CA THR A 302 -1.04 -6.58 17.92
C THR A 302 0.27 -6.94 18.62
N ARG A 303 0.30 -7.05 19.94
CA ARG A 303 1.52 -7.41 20.68
C ARG A 303 1.79 -8.91 20.54
N THR A 304 3.07 -9.26 20.43
CA THR A 304 3.55 -10.65 20.38
C THR A 304 5.02 -10.69 20.82
N PRO A 305 5.50 -11.77 21.46
CA PRO A 305 6.94 -11.93 21.64
C PRO A 305 7.62 -12.11 20.28
N LEU A 306 8.67 -11.34 20.02
CA LEU A 306 9.56 -11.54 18.87
C LEU A 306 10.89 -12.08 19.38
N MET A 307 11.45 -13.09 18.70
CA MET A 307 12.71 -13.71 19.12
C MET A 307 13.67 -13.83 17.95
N PHE A 308 14.96 -13.60 18.22
CA PHE A 308 16.08 -13.85 17.31
C PHE A 308 17.11 -14.73 18.02
N ARG A 309 17.19 -16.01 17.67
CA ARG A 309 18.22 -16.95 18.17
C ARG A 309 19.25 -17.19 17.07
N TRP A 310 20.50 -16.89 17.37
CA TRP A 310 21.64 -17.25 16.52
C TRP A 310 22.88 -17.46 17.39
N PRO A 311 23.07 -18.67 17.96
CA PRO A 311 24.16 -18.97 18.88
C PRO A 311 25.53 -18.58 18.31
N GLY A 312 26.38 -17.96 19.15
CA GLY A 312 27.70 -17.45 18.74
C GLY A 312 27.68 -16.09 18.03
N THR A 313 26.54 -15.66 17.48
CA THR A 313 26.41 -14.43 16.69
C THR A 313 25.52 -13.38 17.35
N ILE A 314 24.33 -13.77 17.82
CA ILE A 314 23.40 -12.90 18.54
C ILE A 314 23.37 -13.33 20.01
N PRO A 315 23.89 -12.51 20.96
CA PRO A 315 23.78 -12.81 22.37
C PRO A 315 22.32 -12.87 22.84
N ALA A 316 22.01 -13.88 23.65
CA ALA A 316 20.71 -13.97 24.29
C ALA A 316 20.49 -12.81 25.27
N ALA A 317 19.31 -12.20 25.24
CA ALA A 317 18.98 -11.05 26.08
C ALA A 317 17.46 -10.82 26.12
N ASP A 318 16.94 -10.34 27.25
CA ASP A 318 15.59 -9.77 27.34
C ASP A 318 15.67 -8.28 26.95
N ARG A 319 15.23 -7.97 25.74
CA ARG A 319 15.35 -6.66 25.08
C ARG A 319 14.11 -5.82 25.38
N PRO A 320 14.22 -4.72 26.15
CA PRO A 320 13.07 -3.87 26.51
C PRO A 320 12.60 -2.95 25.37
N GLU A 321 13.39 -2.83 24.29
CA GLU A 321 13.13 -1.95 23.17
C GLU A 321 11.88 -2.37 22.38
N LEU A 322 11.33 -1.42 21.62
CA LEU A 322 10.27 -1.72 20.68
C LEU A 322 10.82 -2.53 19.50
N CYS A 323 10.12 -3.59 19.13
CA CYS A 323 10.40 -4.40 17.93
C CYS A 323 9.13 -4.62 17.12
N SER A 324 9.23 -4.60 15.78
CA SER A 324 8.12 -4.94 14.92
C SER A 324 8.48 -6.07 13.97
N SER A 325 7.51 -6.92 13.66
CA SER A 325 7.71 -8.04 12.73
C SER A 325 8.13 -7.61 11.32
N ILE A 326 7.89 -6.35 10.93
CA ILE A 326 8.38 -5.80 9.66
C ILE A 326 9.91 -5.67 9.60
N ASP A 327 10.58 -5.68 10.77
CA ASP A 327 12.04 -5.62 10.87
C ASP A 327 12.70 -6.96 10.46
N PHE A 328 11.92 -8.05 10.38
CA PHE A 328 12.46 -9.39 10.10
C PHE A 328 13.08 -9.47 8.71
N VAL A 329 12.37 -9.01 7.68
CA VAL A 329 12.85 -9.09 6.29
C VAL A 329 14.17 -8.34 6.07
N PRO A 330 14.30 -7.04 6.40
CA PRO A 330 15.57 -6.34 6.22
C PRO A 330 16.71 -6.95 7.07
N THR A 331 16.40 -7.46 8.27
CA THR A 331 17.40 -8.14 9.13
C THR A 331 17.88 -9.45 8.52
N VAL A 332 16.97 -10.27 7.98
CA VAL A 332 17.30 -11.54 7.32
C VAL A 332 18.09 -11.32 6.04
N LEU A 333 17.70 -10.35 5.21
CA LEU A 333 18.43 -10.03 3.99
C LEU A 333 19.86 -9.57 4.32
N ALA A 334 20.03 -8.75 5.36
CA ALA A 334 21.36 -8.35 5.83
C ALA A 334 22.18 -9.55 6.33
N ALA A 335 21.57 -10.46 7.10
CA ALA A 335 22.24 -11.67 7.60
C ALA A 335 22.68 -12.61 6.46
N ALA A 336 21.88 -12.71 5.39
CA ALA A 336 22.17 -13.49 4.20
C ALA A 336 23.14 -12.80 3.22
N GLY A 337 23.53 -11.55 3.48
CA GLY A 337 24.27 -10.71 2.53
C GLY A 337 23.51 -10.44 1.22
N ALA A 338 22.18 -10.57 1.24
CA ALA A 338 21.27 -10.36 0.11
C ALA A 338 21.02 -8.88 -0.15
N THR A 339 20.87 -8.52 -1.43
CA THR A 339 20.58 -7.14 -1.83
C THR A 339 19.12 -6.82 -1.50
N ALA A 340 18.88 -5.70 -0.82
CA ALA A 340 17.53 -5.20 -0.61
C ALA A 340 16.93 -4.74 -1.96
N PRO A 341 15.75 -5.24 -2.36
CA PRO A 341 15.10 -4.89 -3.63
C PRO A 341 14.52 -3.47 -3.65
N HIS A 342 14.30 -2.90 -2.48
CA HIS A 342 13.78 -1.57 -2.23
C HIS A 342 14.06 -1.19 -0.76
N ASP A 343 13.84 0.07 -0.42
CA ASP A 343 13.88 0.49 0.98
C ASP A 343 12.74 -0.18 1.74
N PHE A 344 13.06 -0.79 2.89
CA PHE A 344 12.06 -1.36 3.78
C PHE A 344 11.64 -0.32 4.82
N PRO A 345 10.35 -0.30 5.21
CA PRO A 345 9.91 0.51 6.35
C PRO A 345 10.44 -0.02 7.70
N GLY A 346 10.75 -1.32 7.78
CA GLY A 346 11.37 -1.94 8.94
C GLY A 346 12.87 -1.66 9.04
N LEU A 347 13.42 -1.76 10.25
CA LEU A 347 14.84 -1.58 10.48
C LEU A 347 15.61 -2.88 10.27
N ASN A 348 16.80 -2.81 9.69
CA ASN A 348 17.79 -3.87 9.82
C ASN A 348 18.35 -3.84 11.24
N LEU A 349 18.00 -4.82 12.06
CA LEU A 349 18.40 -4.91 13.47
C LEU A 349 19.70 -5.70 13.67
N LEU A 350 20.28 -6.28 12.61
CA LEU A 350 21.44 -7.18 12.74
C LEU A 350 22.62 -6.55 13.50
N PRO A 351 23.01 -5.27 13.26
CA PRO A 351 24.12 -4.66 14.00
C PRO A 351 23.89 -4.59 15.52
N GLU A 352 22.71 -4.17 15.94
CA GLU A 352 22.30 -4.02 17.35
C GLU A 352 22.03 -5.38 18.01
N LEU A 353 21.56 -6.36 17.23
CA LEU A 353 21.42 -7.74 17.68
C LEU A 353 22.78 -8.36 17.94
N LYS A 354 23.75 -8.27 17.01
CA LYS A 354 25.11 -8.82 17.18
C LYS A 354 25.88 -8.15 18.31
N SER A 355 25.80 -6.83 18.40
CA SER A 355 26.56 -6.05 19.38
C SER A 355 25.94 -6.02 20.78
N GLY A 356 24.65 -6.37 20.92
CA GLY A 356 23.88 -6.20 22.15
C GLY A 356 23.60 -4.74 22.51
N LYS A 357 23.97 -3.77 21.66
CA LYS A 357 23.70 -2.35 21.88
C LYS A 357 22.21 -2.05 21.77
N THR A 358 21.77 -1.00 22.46
CA THR A 358 20.39 -0.52 22.43
C THR A 358 19.96 -0.13 21.02
N ILE A 359 18.74 -0.53 20.64
CA ILE A 359 18.11 -0.07 19.40
C ILE A 359 17.51 1.31 19.65
N GLU A 360 18.00 2.35 18.97
CA GLU A 360 17.50 3.72 19.08
C GLU A 360 16.18 3.89 18.32
N ARG A 361 15.11 3.26 18.82
CA ARG A 361 13.75 3.40 18.32
C ARG A 361 12.78 3.59 19.47
N ASP A 362 12.12 4.75 19.48
CA ASP A 362 11.07 5.07 20.44
C ASP A 362 9.65 4.90 19.87
N THR A 363 9.50 4.72 18.55
CA THR A 363 8.21 4.79 17.87
C THR A 363 7.94 3.58 16.98
N LEU A 364 6.71 3.07 17.02
CA LEU A 364 6.17 2.04 16.13
C LEU A 364 4.81 2.44 15.58
N PHE A 365 4.49 1.91 14.40
CA PHE A 365 3.24 2.17 13.71
C PHE A 365 2.53 0.87 13.33
N GLY A 366 1.23 0.96 13.18
CA GLY A 366 0.46 -0.04 12.49
C GLY A 366 -0.94 0.41 12.14
N GLU A 367 -1.69 -0.54 11.62
CA GLU A 367 -2.95 -0.32 10.95
C GLU A 367 -3.87 -1.51 11.17
N SER A 368 -5.18 -1.26 11.12
CA SER A 368 -6.17 -2.32 11.19
C SER A 368 -7.29 -2.03 10.23
N PHE A 369 -7.68 -3.07 9.51
CA PHE A 369 -8.66 -3.00 8.44
C PHE A 369 -9.81 -3.98 8.71
N ALA A 370 -10.83 -3.91 7.86
CA ALA A 370 -11.89 -4.90 7.81
C ALA A 370 -11.38 -6.33 7.56
N HIS A 371 -12.16 -7.33 7.99
CA HIS A 371 -11.81 -8.73 7.73
C HIS A 371 -11.85 -9.08 6.23
N ASP A 372 -12.93 -8.69 5.57
CA ASP A 372 -13.07 -8.84 4.12
C ASP A 372 -12.76 -7.48 3.49
N ILE A 373 -11.87 -7.49 2.50
CA ILE A 373 -11.36 -6.30 1.86
C ILE A 373 -12.47 -5.66 1.03
N ALA A 374 -12.84 -4.43 1.33
CA ALA A 374 -13.88 -3.69 0.63
C ALA A 374 -13.49 -3.37 -0.82
N ASP A 375 -12.22 -3.07 -1.07
CA ASP A 375 -11.63 -2.85 -2.38
C ASP A 375 -10.17 -3.34 -2.36
N ILE A 376 -9.85 -4.39 -3.13
CA ILE A 376 -8.51 -4.99 -3.17
C ILE A 376 -7.46 -4.09 -3.80
N GLU A 377 -7.83 -3.07 -4.58
CA GLU A 377 -6.87 -2.14 -5.17
C GLU A 377 -6.74 -0.82 -4.39
N ASN A 378 -7.64 -0.57 -3.44
CA ASN A 378 -7.64 0.60 -2.55
C ASN A 378 -7.61 0.18 -1.05
N PRO A 379 -6.43 0.16 -0.41
CA PRO A 379 -6.27 -0.17 1.00
C PRO A 379 -7.15 0.65 1.96
N GLN A 380 -7.29 1.96 1.70
CA GLN A 380 -8.07 2.86 2.56
C GLN A 380 -9.56 2.48 2.58
N ALA A 381 -10.05 1.76 1.57
CA ALA A 381 -11.44 1.31 1.49
C ALA A 381 -11.88 0.55 2.75
N SER A 382 -10.95 -0.21 3.34
CA SER A 382 -11.17 -1.06 4.50
C SER A 382 -10.54 -0.52 5.79
N LEU A 383 -9.93 0.67 5.78
CA LEU A 383 -9.15 1.19 6.90
C LEU A 383 -10.04 1.56 8.09
N LEU A 384 -9.85 0.89 9.23
CA LEU A 384 -10.63 1.12 10.44
C LEU A 384 -9.83 1.81 11.53
N TYR A 385 -8.54 1.51 11.64
CA TYR A 385 -7.65 2.15 12.60
C TYR A 385 -6.27 2.39 12.01
N ARG A 386 -5.67 3.51 12.39
CA ARG A 386 -4.21 3.68 12.43
C ARG A 386 -3.79 3.81 13.89
N TRP A 387 -2.64 3.26 14.24
CA TRP A 387 -2.13 3.31 15.60
C TRP A 387 -0.63 3.59 15.63
N VAL A 388 -0.20 4.29 16.68
CA VAL A 388 1.19 4.60 16.95
C VAL A 388 1.49 4.30 18.41
N ILE A 389 2.65 3.70 18.67
CA ILE A 389 3.25 3.58 19.99
C ILE A 389 4.46 4.48 20.02
N ARG A 390 4.56 5.40 20.98
CA ARG A 390 5.77 6.19 21.24
C ARG A 390 6.17 6.09 22.71
N GLY A 391 7.28 5.43 22.98
CA GLY A 391 7.67 5.02 24.33
C GLY A 391 6.66 4.02 24.90
N HIS A 392 5.82 4.48 25.84
CA HIS A 392 4.72 3.71 26.41
C HIS A 392 3.34 4.27 26.06
N ASP A 393 3.26 5.42 25.38
CA ASP A 393 1.97 5.94 24.93
C ASP A 393 1.53 5.22 23.67
N LYS A 394 0.28 4.78 23.63
CA LYS A 394 -0.35 4.22 22.44
C LYS A 394 -1.57 5.03 22.06
N LEU A 395 -1.55 5.59 20.85
CA LEU A 395 -2.69 6.29 20.26
C LEU A 395 -3.34 5.41 19.19
N LEU A 396 -4.66 5.26 19.26
CA LEU A 396 -5.49 4.68 18.21
C LEU A 396 -6.40 5.78 17.63
N LEU A 397 -6.37 5.94 16.31
CA LEU A 397 -7.31 6.78 15.57
C LEU A 397 -8.24 5.91 14.76
N THR A 398 -9.54 6.15 14.90
CA THR A 398 -10.60 5.44 14.16
C THR A 398 -10.90 6.13 12.83
N TYR A 399 -11.16 5.33 11.79
CA TYR A 399 -11.50 5.76 10.43
C TYR A 399 -12.81 5.10 9.94
N ASP A 400 -13.42 5.71 8.94
CA ASP A 400 -14.71 5.35 8.34
C ASP A 400 -14.62 4.33 7.20
N GLY A 401 -13.57 3.51 7.17
CA GLY A 401 -13.50 2.37 6.25
C GLY A 401 -14.63 1.37 6.49
N ARG A 402 -14.97 0.59 5.46
CA ARG A 402 -16.12 -0.32 5.51
C ARG A 402 -15.80 -1.57 6.34
N PRO A 403 -16.37 -1.78 7.53
CA PRO A 403 -15.95 -2.86 8.44
C PRO A 403 -16.38 -4.27 8.00
N GLY A 404 -17.33 -4.39 7.07
CA GLY A 404 -17.86 -5.67 6.61
C GLY A 404 -18.48 -6.50 7.75
N LYS A 405 -18.26 -7.82 7.72
CA LYS A 405 -18.75 -8.78 8.74
C LYS A 405 -17.78 -8.91 9.92
N MET A 406 -17.35 -7.79 10.49
CA MET A 406 -16.46 -7.80 11.65
C MET A 406 -17.23 -8.18 12.93
N LYS A 407 -16.60 -8.98 13.81
CA LYS A 407 -17.22 -9.39 15.09
C LYS A 407 -17.34 -8.21 16.05
N TYR A 408 -16.31 -7.38 16.12
CA TYR A 408 -16.21 -6.18 16.97
C TYR A 408 -15.73 -4.98 16.13
N PRO A 409 -16.62 -4.37 15.32
CA PRO A 409 -16.29 -3.16 14.57
C PRO A 409 -16.10 -1.96 15.52
N PRO A 410 -15.48 -0.86 15.06
CA PRO A 410 -15.44 0.38 15.83
C PRO A 410 -16.84 0.80 16.29
N GLN A 411 -16.93 1.27 17.53
CA GLN A 411 -18.18 1.76 18.15
C GLN A 411 -18.14 3.28 18.40
N SER A 412 -16.97 3.89 18.25
CA SER A 412 -16.75 5.32 18.46
C SER A 412 -15.64 5.81 17.54
N GLY A 413 -15.76 7.06 17.12
CA GLY A 413 -14.70 7.78 16.39
C GLY A 413 -13.67 8.42 17.33
N GLU A 414 -13.95 8.51 18.62
CA GLU A 414 -13.08 9.20 19.57
C GLU A 414 -11.65 8.62 19.57
N PRO A 415 -10.61 9.48 19.58
CA PRO A 415 -9.24 9.05 19.79
C PRO A 415 -9.11 8.24 21.09
N GLN A 416 -8.26 7.22 21.06
CA GLN A 416 -7.97 6.40 22.22
C GLN A 416 -6.49 6.49 22.55
N LEU A 417 -6.15 7.02 23.72
CA LEU A 417 -4.78 7.15 24.20
C LEU A 417 -4.60 6.32 25.47
N TYR A 418 -3.63 5.41 25.48
CA TYR A 418 -3.33 4.53 26.60
C TYR A 418 -1.89 4.67 27.04
N ASP A 419 -1.64 4.61 28.35
CA ASP A 419 -0.32 4.47 28.94
C ASP A 419 -0.04 2.98 29.18
N LEU A 420 0.71 2.35 28.27
CA LEU A 420 1.00 0.92 28.32
C LEU A 420 1.89 0.51 29.51
N LYS A 421 2.54 1.46 30.20
CA LYS A 421 3.37 1.14 31.37
C LYS A 421 2.50 0.85 32.58
N ASN A 422 1.50 1.70 32.80
CA ASN A 422 0.61 1.63 33.97
C ASN A 422 -0.73 0.95 33.66
N ASP A 423 -1.12 0.86 32.39
CA ASP A 423 -2.34 0.25 31.89
C ASP A 423 -2.09 -0.67 30.68
N PRO A 424 -1.38 -1.81 30.87
CA PRO A 424 -1.10 -2.76 29.78
C PRO A 424 -2.36 -3.44 29.22
N GLY A 425 -3.50 -3.31 29.91
CA GLY A 425 -4.80 -3.82 29.45
C GLY A 425 -5.62 -2.81 28.65
N GLU A 426 -5.11 -1.59 28.46
CA GLU A 426 -5.78 -0.48 27.76
C GLU A 426 -7.20 -0.22 28.31
N LYS A 427 -7.37 -0.28 29.63
CA LYS A 427 -8.65 -0.12 30.32
C LYS A 427 -9.09 1.35 30.41
N VAL A 428 -8.15 2.29 30.48
CA VAL A 428 -8.41 3.72 30.74
C VAL A 428 -8.01 4.56 29.53
N ASN A 429 -8.99 5.09 28.80
CA ASN A 429 -8.72 6.03 27.71
C ASN A 429 -8.37 7.42 28.29
N LEU A 430 -7.15 7.89 28.03
CA LEU A 430 -6.60 9.17 28.49
C LEU A 430 -6.76 10.30 27.46
N ALA A 431 -7.35 10.05 26.28
CA ALA A 431 -7.35 11.00 25.17
C ALA A 431 -7.97 12.36 25.53
N SER A 432 -9.11 12.35 26.25
CA SER A 432 -9.78 13.58 26.70
C SER A 432 -9.00 14.35 27.76
N ARG A 433 -8.14 13.67 28.53
CA ARG A 433 -7.30 14.28 29.56
C ARG A 433 -5.97 14.82 29.01
N ASN A 434 -5.53 14.30 27.86
CA ASN A 434 -4.23 14.61 27.25
C ASN A 434 -4.35 15.03 25.77
N PRO A 435 -5.11 16.08 25.43
CA PRO A 435 -5.39 16.47 24.04
C PRO A 435 -4.12 16.88 23.27
N GLU A 436 -3.13 17.49 23.93
CA GLU A 436 -1.87 17.86 23.28
C GLU A 436 -1.06 16.63 22.88
N ARG A 437 -1.06 15.58 23.71
CA ARG A 437 -0.39 14.32 23.39
C ARG A 437 -1.07 13.60 22.21
N VAL A 438 -2.41 13.63 22.18
CA VAL A 438 -3.19 13.13 21.03
C VAL A 438 -2.80 13.89 19.75
N LYS A 439 -2.72 15.22 19.80
CA LYS A 439 -2.32 16.04 18.65
C LYS A 439 -0.92 15.71 18.16
N GLN A 440 0.06 15.58 19.05
CA GLN A 440 1.43 15.21 18.73
C GLN A 440 1.51 13.84 18.04
N LEU A 441 0.89 12.82 18.63
CA LEU A 441 0.92 11.46 18.08
C LEU A 441 0.09 11.34 16.77
N THR A 442 -0.96 12.16 16.63
CA THR A 442 -1.72 12.27 15.37
C THR A 442 -0.85 12.86 14.24
N ALA A 443 -0.02 13.86 14.53
CA ALA A 443 0.91 14.41 13.54
C ALA A 443 1.91 13.35 13.05
N VAL A 444 2.50 12.60 13.98
CA VAL A 444 3.42 11.49 13.69
C VAL A 444 2.74 10.39 12.86
N LEU A 445 1.48 10.06 13.15
CA LEU A 445 0.69 9.13 12.31
C LEU A 445 0.47 9.64 10.89
N ASN A 446 0.24 10.93 10.71
CA ASN A 446 0.01 11.55 9.40
C ASN A 446 1.28 11.67 8.56
N GLU A 447 2.45 11.80 9.20
CA GLU A 447 3.74 11.74 8.51
C GLU A 447 4.03 10.33 7.98
N TRP A 448 3.69 9.29 8.76
CA TRP A 448 3.92 7.90 8.36
C TRP A 448 2.99 7.41 7.22
N TYR A 449 1.68 7.56 7.38
CA TYR A 449 0.68 7.08 6.40
C TYR A 449 -0.49 8.06 6.27
N VAL A 450 -0.53 8.82 5.18
CA VAL A 450 -1.62 9.78 4.91
C VAL A 450 -2.90 9.07 4.47
N ALA A 451 -3.92 9.04 5.34
CA ALA A 451 -5.25 8.53 5.02
C ALA A 451 -6.15 9.65 4.46
N ASN A 452 -5.96 10.03 3.20
CA ASN A 452 -6.65 11.16 2.56
C ASN A 452 -8.07 10.84 2.03
N GLU A 453 -8.46 9.57 1.94
CA GLU A 453 -9.80 9.13 1.51
C GLU A 453 -10.71 8.77 2.70
N ARG A 454 -10.21 8.94 3.93
CA ARG A 454 -10.88 8.56 5.17
C ARG A 454 -10.75 9.67 6.20
N GLN A 455 -11.74 9.79 7.06
CA GLN A 455 -11.77 10.83 8.08
C GLN A 455 -11.48 10.23 9.45
N ALA A 456 -10.40 10.70 10.08
CA ALA A 456 -10.16 10.40 11.49
C ALA A 456 -11.32 10.96 12.32
N GLY A 457 -11.73 10.24 13.36
CA GLY A 457 -12.88 10.68 14.18
C GLY A 457 -14.23 10.17 13.68
N LYS A 458 -14.27 9.46 12.56
CA LYS A 458 -15.49 8.85 12.01
C LYS A 458 -15.36 7.34 11.95
N PHE A 459 -16.48 6.65 11.96
CA PHE A 459 -16.55 5.21 11.75
C PHE A 459 -17.83 4.85 11.00
N ALA A 460 -17.76 3.80 10.19
CA ALA A 460 -18.94 3.22 9.55
C ALA A 460 -19.51 2.10 10.44
N PRO A 461 -20.84 2.01 10.64
CA PRO A 461 -21.44 0.91 11.37
C PRO A 461 -21.27 -0.41 10.59
N ALA A 462 -21.16 -1.54 11.30
CA ALA A 462 -21.22 -2.83 10.64
C ALA A 462 -22.62 -3.14 10.14
N ALA A 463 -22.70 -3.81 8.99
CA ALA A 463 -23.97 -4.32 8.50
C ALA A 463 -24.54 -5.36 9.50
N PRO A 464 -25.85 -5.31 9.84
CA PRO A 464 -26.46 -6.28 10.74
C PRO A 464 -26.27 -7.71 10.21
N LYS A 465 -25.98 -8.66 11.12
CA LYS A 465 -25.95 -10.07 10.73
C LYS A 465 -27.38 -10.48 10.34
N PRO A 466 -27.60 -11.09 9.17
CA PRO A 466 -28.91 -11.67 8.87
C PRO A 466 -29.23 -12.75 9.91
N ASP A 467 -30.47 -12.79 10.39
CA ASP A 467 -30.94 -13.77 11.36
C ASP A 467 -30.64 -15.19 10.86
N ARG A 468 -29.86 -15.95 11.64
CA ARG A 468 -29.58 -17.35 11.36
C ARG A 468 -30.81 -18.18 11.72
N LYS A 469 -31.68 -18.47 10.75
CA LYS A 469 -32.59 -19.62 10.88
C LYS A 469 -31.77 -20.93 10.90
N PRO A 470 -32.15 -21.94 11.70
CA PRO A 470 -31.43 -23.21 11.78
C PRO A 470 -31.35 -23.88 10.40
N LYS A 471 -30.17 -24.38 10.03
CA LYS A 471 -29.94 -25.07 8.75
C LYS A 471 -30.60 -26.45 8.78
N THR A 472 -31.64 -26.65 7.98
CA THR A 472 -32.05 -27.98 7.53
C THR A 472 -31.32 -28.32 6.22
N ASN A 473 -30.78 -29.54 6.16
CA ASN A 473 -30.06 -30.10 5.01
C ASN A 473 -31.02 -30.32 3.83
N GLN A 474 -31.09 -29.38 2.87
CA GLN A 474 -31.55 -29.69 1.51
C GLN A 474 -30.73 -28.91 0.48
N ARG A 475 -30.21 -29.63 -0.53
CA ARG A 475 -29.52 -29.09 -1.71
C ARG A 475 -30.48 -28.13 -2.45
N PRO A 476 -30.04 -26.96 -2.93
CA PRO A 476 -30.95 -26.07 -3.63
C PRO A 476 -31.18 -26.53 -5.07
N LYS A 477 -32.45 -26.82 -5.38
CA LYS A 477 -32.99 -26.77 -6.74
C LYS A 477 -33.00 -25.31 -7.21
N GLN A 478 -32.57 -25.10 -8.46
CA GLN A 478 -32.80 -23.85 -9.19
C GLN A 478 -34.28 -23.47 -9.14
N ARG A 479 -34.58 -22.21 -8.78
CA ARG A 479 -35.65 -21.45 -9.45
C ARG A 479 -35.62 -19.94 -9.15
N SER A 480 -35.63 -19.21 -10.26
CA SER A 480 -36.26 -17.91 -10.56
C SER A 480 -36.19 -16.80 -9.53
N ALA A 481 -35.38 -15.78 -9.86
CA ALA A 481 -35.48 -14.43 -9.35
C ALA A 481 -36.80 -13.77 -9.80
N SER A 482 -37.46 -13.09 -8.87
CA SER A 482 -38.41 -12.01 -9.17
C SER A 482 -37.81 -10.68 -8.68
N ALA A 483 -38.02 -9.66 -9.49
CA ALA A 483 -37.30 -8.39 -9.54
C ALA A 483 -37.87 -7.28 -8.62
N ASN A 484 -36.99 -6.30 -8.38
CA ASN A 484 -37.18 -4.84 -8.16
C ASN A 484 -36.44 -4.35 -6.90
N ALA A 485 -35.52 -3.37 -6.97
CA ALA A 485 -35.37 -2.25 -7.92
C ALA A 485 -33.95 -2.17 -8.55
N GLU A 486 -33.90 -1.82 -9.83
CA GLU A 486 -32.68 -1.64 -10.63
C GLU A 486 -31.86 -0.45 -10.14
N ALA A 487 -30.63 -0.68 -9.67
CA ALA A 487 -29.64 0.38 -9.55
C ALA A 487 -29.08 0.67 -10.95
N THR A 488 -29.50 1.78 -11.56
CA THR A 488 -29.05 2.23 -12.88
C THR A 488 -27.54 2.51 -12.86
N ARG A 489 -26.81 2.05 -13.88
CA ARG A 489 -25.37 2.32 -14.02
C ARG A 489 -25.18 3.83 -14.29
N PRO A 490 -24.22 4.52 -13.62
CA PRO A 490 -24.05 5.95 -13.80
C PRO A 490 -23.38 6.27 -15.14
N ASN A 491 -23.74 7.40 -15.72
CA ASN A 491 -23.01 8.05 -16.80
C ASN A 491 -21.76 8.75 -16.27
N ILE A 492 -20.77 8.97 -17.13
CA ILE A 492 -19.50 9.60 -16.78
C ILE A 492 -19.20 10.69 -17.81
N LEU A 493 -19.07 11.93 -17.34
CA LEU A 493 -18.62 13.08 -18.13
C LEU A 493 -17.28 13.57 -17.57
N LEU A 494 -16.21 13.44 -18.35
CA LEU A 494 -14.87 13.92 -18.00
C LEU A 494 -14.53 15.19 -18.77
N LEU A 495 -14.19 16.26 -18.06
CA LEU A 495 -13.82 17.55 -18.62
C LEU A 495 -12.33 17.79 -18.35
N TYR A 496 -11.51 17.96 -19.38
CA TYR A 496 -10.06 18.08 -19.22
C TYR A 496 -9.53 19.35 -19.91
N ALA A 497 -9.01 20.29 -19.12
CA ALA A 497 -8.43 21.54 -19.61
C ALA A 497 -6.90 21.43 -19.81
N ASP A 498 -6.37 22.15 -20.80
CA ASP A 498 -4.97 22.08 -21.22
C ASP A 498 -4.23 23.35 -20.79
N ASP A 499 -3.06 23.23 -20.15
CA ASP A 499 -2.27 24.38 -19.67
C ASP A 499 -3.03 25.31 -18.69
N GLN A 500 -4.01 24.78 -17.96
CA GLN A 500 -4.68 25.51 -16.89
C GLN A 500 -3.88 25.49 -15.59
N ARG A 501 -3.67 26.66 -14.98
CA ARG A 501 -2.99 26.77 -13.68
C ARG A 501 -3.96 26.44 -12.53
N ASN A 502 -3.47 25.76 -11.50
CA ASN A 502 -4.27 25.29 -10.36
C ASN A 502 -5.12 26.37 -9.67
N HIS A 503 -4.57 27.58 -9.52
CA HIS A 503 -5.23 28.69 -8.82
C HIS A 503 -6.09 29.59 -9.72
N THR A 504 -6.31 29.30 -11.02
CA THR A 504 -7.08 30.18 -11.92
C THR A 504 -8.52 29.71 -12.09
N LEU A 505 -9.24 29.61 -10.96
CA LEU A 505 -10.67 29.27 -10.85
C LEU A 505 -11.28 30.05 -9.69
N GLY A 506 -12.57 30.39 -9.79
CA GLY A 506 -13.30 31.00 -8.69
C GLY A 506 -13.32 30.09 -7.46
N CYS A 507 -13.61 28.80 -7.64
CA CYS A 507 -13.59 27.81 -6.58
C CYS A 507 -12.19 27.62 -5.97
N ALA A 508 -11.10 27.92 -6.70
CA ALA A 508 -9.75 27.94 -6.16
C ALA A 508 -9.37 29.23 -5.42
N GLY A 509 -10.34 30.11 -5.17
CA GLY A 509 -10.16 31.37 -4.45
C GLY A 509 -9.59 32.50 -5.31
N HIS A 510 -9.60 32.38 -6.64
CA HIS A 510 -9.10 33.45 -7.49
C HIS A 510 -10.06 34.65 -7.49
N PRO A 511 -9.60 35.88 -7.20
CA PRO A 511 -10.48 37.03 -6.92
C PRO A 511 -11.14 37.68 -8.15
N ILE A 512 -10.92 37.17 -9.37
CA ILE A 512 -11.27 37.90 -10.62
C ILE A 512 -11.86 36.97 -11.68
N VAL A 513 -11.23 35.82 -11.95
CA VAL A 513 -11.73 34.89 -12.97
C VAL A 513 -13.13 34.41 -12.61
N LYS A 514 -14.03 34.42 -13.59
CA LYS A 514 -15.43 34.04 -13.44
C LYS A 514 -15.61 32.64 -14.04
N THR A 515 -15.82 31.65 -13.17
CA THR A 515 -16.10 30.26 -13.57
C THR A 515 -17.33 29.71 -12.83
N PRO A 516 -18.49 30.38 -12.88
CA PRO A 516 -19.63 30.06 -12.02
C PRO A 516 -20.16 28.63 -12.19
N ASN A 517 -20.06 28.03 -13.38
CA ASN A 517 -20.55 26.68 -13.61
C ASN A 517 -19.59 25.63 -13.01
N ILE A 518 -18.28 25.80 -13.19
CA ILE A 518 -17.26 24.97 -12.54
C ILE A 518 -17.27 25.19 -11.02
N ASP A 519 -17.55 26.41 -10.56
CA ASP A 519 -17.67 26.74 -9.15
C ASP A 519 -18.91 26.08 -8.54
N ALA A 520 -20.02 26.01 -9.27
CA ALA A 520 -21.20 25.23 -8.90
C ALA A 520 -20.86 23.73 -8.81
N LEU A 521 -20.21 23.16 -9.83
CA LEU A 521 -19.75 21.75 -9.78
C LEU A 521 -18.85 21.46 -8.57
N ALA A 522 -17.97 22.39 -8.21
CA ALA A 522 -17.10 22.24 -7.04
C ALA A 522 -17.85 22.35 -5.71
N ARG A 523 -18.91 23.16 -5.66
CA ARG A 523 -19.76 23.38 -4.48
C ARG A 523 -20.76 22.23 -4.26
N ASP A 524 -21.32 21.71 -5.35
CA ASP A 524 -22.32 20.65 -5.34
C ASP A 524 -21.66 19.25 -5.38
N GLY A 525 -20.36 19.19 -5.65
CA GLY A 525 -19.55 17.98 -5.72
C GLY A 525 -18.44 17.93 -4.66
N VAL A 526 -17.46 17.07 -4.93
CA VAL A 526 -16.25 16.92 -4.09
C VAL A 526 -15.08 17.57 -4.81
N ARG A 527 -14.51 18.62 -4.21
CA ARG A 527 -13.29 19.27 -4.70
C ARG A 527 -12.07 18.83 -3.87
N PHE A 528 -11.05 18.33 -4.57
CA PHE A 528 -9.74 18.07 -3.99
C PHE A 528 -8.87 19.33 -4.12
N GLU A 529 -8.46 19.91 -2.99
CA GLU A 529 -7.57 21.09 -2.99
C GLU A 529 -6.14 20.73 -3.41
N ASN A 530 -5.74 19.48 -3.16
CA ASN A 530 -4.43 18.93 -3.50
C ASN A 530 -4.58 17.88 -4.61
N ALA A 531 -4.71 18.35 -5.85
CA ALA A 531 -4.78 17.50 -7.05
C ALA A 531 -3.63 17.83 -8.01
N PHE A 532 -2.84 16.83 -8.38
CA PHE A 532 -1.62 17.00 -9.15
C PHE A 532 -1.66 16.18 -10.44
N VAL A 533 -1.13 16.74 -11.52
CA VAL A 533 -0.78 15.97 -12.72
C VAL A 533 0.46 15.13 -12.42
N SER A 534 0.52 13.91 -12.94
CA SER A 534 1.69 13.02 -12.81
C SER A 534 2.94 13.61 -13.48
N THR A 535 2.76 14.48 -14.47
CA THR A 535 3.80 15.13 -15.26
C THR A 535 3.24 16.43 -15.85
N SER A 536 4.04 17.50 -15.84
CA SER A 536 3.65 18.82 -16.34
C SER A 536 3.89 19.00 -17.85
N THR A 537 3.74 17.91 -18.61
CA THR A 537 3.88 17.87 -20.08
C THR A 537 2.59 17.34 -20.70
N CYS A 538 1.93 18.12 -21.57
CA CYS A 538 0.54 17.87 -21.95
C CYS A 538 0.29 16.57 -22.75
N TRP A 539 1.20 16.12 -23.62
CA TRP A 539 1.05 14.82 -24.30
C TRP A 539 1.29 13.64 -23.34
N VAL A 540 2.28 13.76 -22.43
CA VAL A 540 2.59 12.71 -21.45
C VAL A 540 1.48 12.60 -20.40
N GLY A 541 0.95 13.74 -19.92
CA GLY A 541 -0.18 13.77 -19.00
C GLY A 541 -1.44 13.17 -19.61
N ARG A 542 -1.67 13.35 -20.92
CA ARG A 542 -2.77 12.69 -21.63
C ARG A 542 -2.53 11.20 -21.84
N ALA A 543 -1.28 10.77 -22.08
CA ALA A 543 -0.95 9.35 -22.07
C ALA A 543 -1.25 8.72 -20.70
N CYS A 544 -0.92 9.40 -19.59
CA CYS A 544 -1.31 8.98 -18.24
C CYS A 544 -2.84 8.90 -18.09
N LEU A 545 -3.57 9.89 -18.62
CA LEU A 545 -5.03 9.93 -18.57
C LEU A 545 -5.62 8.74 -19.34
N PHE A 546 -5.29 8.57 -20.62
CA PHE A 546 -5.84 7.50 -21.45
C PHE A 546 -5.50 6.11 -20.92
N THR A 547 -4.28 5.88 -20.44
CA THR A 547 -3.83 4.55 -19.99
C THR A 547 -4.09 4.24 -18.52
N GLY A 548 -4.36 5.26 -17.70
CA GLY A 548 -4.42 5.14 -16.23
C GLY A 548 -3.07 4.83 -15.57
N CYS A 549 -1.96 4.96 -16.30
CA CYS A 549 -0.62 4.59 -15.85
C CYS A 549 0.30 5.80 -15.65
N TYR A 550 1.30 5.69 -14.77
CA TYR A 550 2.37 6.70 -14.67
C TYR A 550 3.30 6.68 -15.89
N GLU A 551 4.01 7.79 -16.13
CA GLU A 551 4.98 7.95 -17.24
C GLU A 551 5.98 6.79 -17.36
N ARG A 552 6.47 6.30 -16.22
CA ARG A 552 7.41 5.16 -16.18
C ARG A 552 6.87 3.87 -16.76
N LYS A 553 5.54 3.71 -16.83
CA LYS A 553 4.88 2.49 -17.32
C LYS A 553 4.49 2.61 -18.78
N HIS A 554 3.97 3.76 -19.22
CA HIS A 554 3.55 3.95 -20.61
C HIS A 554 4.67 4.45 -21.53
N LEU A 555 5.82 4.88 -20.97
CA LEU A 555 7.06 5.23 -21.69
C LEU A 555 6.91 6.27 -22.80
N TYR A 556 5.83 7.06 -22.76
CA TYR A 556 5.52 8.07 -23.78
C TYR A 556 6.30 9.36 -23.47
N ARG A 557 7.61 9.34 -23.73
CA ARG A 557 8.57 10.34 -23.23
C ARG A 557 8.91 11.43 -24.25
N ALA A 558 9.29 11.06 -25.48
CA ALA A 558 9.70 12.00 -26.52
C ALA A 558 9.59 11.48 -27.98
N THR A 559 9.46 10.17 -28.19
CA THR A 559 9.48 9.56 -29.53
C THR A 559 8.08 9.46 -30.13
N PRO A 560 7.88 9.81 -31.42
CA PRO A 560 6.61 9.60 -32.10
C PRO A 560 6.36 8.10 -32.27
N GLY A 561 5.34 7.59 -31.60
CA GLY A 561 4.80 6.25 -31.76
C GLY A 561 3.37 6.21 -31.25
N PRO A 562 2.55 5.22 -31.64
CA PRO A 562 1.27 5.02 -31.00
C PRO A 562 1.47 4.67 -29.52
N LEU A 563 0.49 5.01 -28.68
CA LEU A 563 0.39 4.44 -27.34
C LEU A 563 0.40 2.92 -27.45
N ASP A 564 1.04 2.30 -26.46
CA ASP A 564 1.10 0.85 -26.31
C ASP A 564 -0.33 0.25 -26.41
N PRO A 565 -0.59 -0.65 -27.37
CA PRO A 565 -1.90 -1.26 -27.55
C PRO A 565 -2.43 -2.00 -26.32
N GLU A 566 -1.57 -2.64 -25.52
CA GLU A 566 -1.99 -3.34 -24.30
C GLU A 566 -2.45 -2.34 -23.22
N LEU A 567 -1.80 -1.18 -23.15
CA LEU A 567 -2.22 -0.09 -22.27
C LEU A 567 -3.49 0.61 -22.75
N CYS A 568 -3.71 0.65 -24.07
CA CYS A 568 -4.96 1.13 -24.65
C CYS A 568 -6.11 0.15 -24.40
N ASP A 569 -5.87 -1.16 -24.53
CA ASP A 569 -6.86 -2.19 -24.26
C ASP A 569 -7.23 -2.29 -22.77
N SER A 570 -6.29 -1.98 -21.88
CA SER A 570 -6.53 -1.93 -20.43
C SER A 570 -6.98 -0.55 -19.91
N SER A 571 -7.11 0.44 -20.80
CA SER A 571 -7.60 1.80 -20.49
C SER A 571 -9.00 1.77 -19.89
N TYR A 572 -9.34 2.79 -19.10
CA TYR A 572 -10.71 2.88 -18.57
C TYR A 572 -11.76 3.03 -19.69
N PHE A 573 -11.40 3.60 -20.85
CA PHE A 573 -12.28 3.67 -22.01
C PHE A 573 -12.59 2.29 -22.59
N ALA A 574 -11.57 1.50 -22.89
CA ALA A 574 -11.76 0.15 -23.44
C ALA A 574 -12.49 -0.77 -22.44
N VAL A 575 -12.19 -0.63 -21.15
CA VAL A 575 -12.89 -1.35 -20.08
C VAL A 575 -14.36 -0.95 -19.99
N LEU A 576 -14.68 0.35 -20.04
CA LEU A 576 -16.08 0.82 -19.98
C LEU A 576 -16.85 0.44 -21.25
N LYS A 577 -16.23 0.54 -22.43
CA LYS A 577 -16.83 0.11 -23.70
C LYS A 577 -17.21 -1.37 -23.66
N ARG A 578 -16.29 -2.24 -23.21
CA ARG A 578 -16.59 -3.67 -23.01
C ARG A 578 -17.66 -3.93 -21.94
N ALA A 579 -17.79 -3.05 -20.96
CA ALA A 579 -18.84 -3.10 -19.94
C ALA A 579 -20.21 -2.59 -20.45
N GLY A 580 -20.31 -2.22 -21.73
CA GLY A 580 -21.54 -1.78 -22.38
C GLY A 580 -21.79 -0.28 -22.34
N TYR A 581 -20.81 0.53 -21.92
CA TYR A 581 -20.92 1.98 -22.01
C TYR A 581 -20.74 2.45 -23.46
N ARG A 582 -21.51 3.45 -23.87
CA ARG A 582 -21.19 4.25 -25.06
C ARG A 582 -20.03 5.18 -24.71
N THR A 583 -18.89 4.97 -25.34
CA THR A 583 -17.64 5.66 -25.02
C THR A 583 -17.31 6.74 -26.05
N GLY A 584 -16.88 7.91 -25.56
CA GLY A 584 -16.60 9.06 -26.42
C GLY A 584 -15.34 9.80 -26.03
N HIS A 585 -14.52 10.17 -27.01
CA HIS A 585 -13.46 11.16 -26.87
C HIS A 585 -13.63 12.28 -27.89
N LEU A 586 -13.75 13.50 -27.39
CA LEU A 586 -13.90 14.72 -28.18
C LEU A 586 -12.79 15.72 -27.82
N GLY A 587 -12.15 16.30 -28.82
CA GLY A 587 -11.20 17.40 -28.61
C GLY A 587 -9.74 17.04 -28.85
N LYS A 588 -8.88 17.56 -27.96
CA LYS A 588 -7.42 17.41 -28.03
C LYS A 588 -6.98 16.04 -27.52
N GLU A 589 -6.49 15.21 -28.43
CA GLU A 589 -5.90 13.91 -28.08
C GLU A 589 -4.43 14.04 -27.66
N HIS A 590 -3.63 14.79 -28.44
CA HIS A 590 -2.19 15.05 -28.23
C HIS A 590 -1.26 13.85 -28.07
N VAL A 591 -1.79 12.63 -28.21
CA VAL A 591 -1.07 11.37 -28.28
C VAL A 591 -1.47 10.67 -29.57
N THR A 592 -0.58 9.85 -30.11
CA THR A 592 -0.95 8.97 -31.23
C THR A 592 -1.59 7.71 -30.65
N ILE A 593 -2.80 7.36 -31.11
CA ILE A 593 -3.48 6.09 -30.78
C ILE A 593 -3.76 5.38 -32.09
N SER A 594 -3.37 4.10 -32.19
CA SER A 594 -3.61 3.29 -33.39
C SER A 594 -5.11 3.20 -33.70
N ALA A 595 -5.48 2.90 -34.94
CA ALA A 595 -6.89 2.80 -35.32
C ALA A 595 -7.60 1.68 -34.55
N GLU A 596 -6.91 0.55 -34.38
CA GLU A 596 -7.36 -0.63 -33.64
C GLU A 596 -7.56 -0.30 -32.16
N SER A 597 -6.57 0.35 -31.55
CA SER A 597 -6.62 0.78 -30.15
C SER A 597 -7.74 1.80 -29.93
N ALA A 598 -7.91 2.75 -30.86
CA ALA A 598 -8.98 3.74 -30.78
C ALA A 598 -10.36 3.11 -30.94
N ALA A 599 -10.52 2.12 -31.82
CA ALA A 599 -11.77 1.38 -31.98
C ALA A 599 -12.10 0.55 -30.72
N ALA A 600 -11.09 0.01 -30.05
CA ALA A 600 -11.26 -0.68 -28.77
C ALA A 600 -11.63 0.28 -27.63
N MET A 601 -11.21 1.54 -27.69
CA MET A 601 -11.46 2.54 -26.65
C MET A 601 -12.75 3.34 -26.83
N PHE A 602 -13.12 3.71 -28.05
CA PHE A 602 -14.14 4.73 -28.31
C PHE A 602 -15.19 4.27 -29.32
N ASP A 603 -16.45 4.60 -29.07
CA ASP A 603 -17.54 4.53 -30.06
C ASP A 603 -17.62 5.83 -30.87
N VAL A 604 -17.41 6.97 -30.20
CA VAL A 604 -17.38 8.28 -30.84
C VAL A 604 -16.03 8.93 -30.60
N ARG A 605 -15.28 9.19 -31.68
CA ARG A 605 -13.99 9.86 -31.62
C ARG A 605 -13.95 11.02 -32.61
N ARG A 606 -13.88 12.25 -32.11
CA ARG A 606 -13.72 13.45 -32.94
C ARG A 606 -12.59 14.32 -32.40
N LYS A 607 -11.62 14.63 -33.26
CA LYS A 607 -10.43 15.39 -32.88
C LYS A 607 -10.53 16.81 -33.40
N ILE A 608 -10.23 17.77 -32.54
CA ILE A 608 -10.06 19.16 -32.94
C ILE A 608 -8.80 19.72 -32.29
N GLY A 609 -7.92 20.27 -33.13
CA GLY A 609 -6.71 20.93 -32.71
C GLY A 609 -6.89 22.43 -32.64
N ARG A 610 -6.09 23.09 -31.80
CA ARG A 610 -6.13 24.54 -31.62
C ARG A 610 -5.61 25.40 -32.78
N ARG A 611 -4.99 24.82 -33.79
CA ARG A 611 -4.37 25.56 -34.90
C ARG A 611 -5.27 25.51 -36.14
N PRO A 612 -5.90 26.63 -36.56
CA PRO A 612 -6.21 27.84 -35.76
C PRO A 612 -7.37 27.61 -34.77
N TYR A 613 -7.55 28.47 -33.76
CA TYR A 613 -8.57 28.29 -32.71
C TYR A 613 -9.98 28.50 -33.26
N PHE A 614 -10.13 29.41 -34.22
CA PHE A 614 -11.37 29.63 -34.97
C PHE A 614 -11.41 28.72 -36.20
N LYS A 615 -12.50 27.96 -36.35
CA LYS A 615 -12.75 27.09 -37.50
C LYS A 615 -13.88 27.65 -38.35
N LYS A 616 -13.67 27.68 -39.67
CA LYS A 616 -14.74 27.95 -40.63
C LYS A 616 -15.74 26.80 -40.61
N GLN A 617 -17.01 27.13 -40.46
CA GLN A 617 -18.13 26.20 -40.50
C GLN A 617 -18.68 26.11 -41.94
N PRO A 618 -19.47 25.06 -42.26
CA PRO A 618 -20.08 24.92 -43.59
C PRO A 618 -20.96 26.10 -44.03
N ASP A 619 -21.58 26.82 -43.07
CA ASP A 619 -22.41 28.01 -43.33
C ASP A 619 -21.60 29.29 -43.55
N GLY A 620 -20.26 29.21 -43.58
CA GLY A 620 -19.35 30.34 -43.73
C GLY A 620 -19.03 31.09 -42.44
N SER A 621 -19.69 30.77 -41.32
CA SER A 621 -19.40 31.36 -40.02
C SER A 621 -18.06 30.88 -39.45
N GLU A 622 -17.43 31.68 -38.59
CA GLU A 622 -16.25 31.27 -37.83
C GLU A 622 -16.60 31.02 -36.37
N ARG A 623 -16.23 29.83 -35.88
CA ARG A 623 -16.54 29.39 -34.52
C ARG A 623 -15.30 28.92 -33.78
N HIS A 624 -15.23 29.26 -32.50
CA HIS A 624 -14.12 28.89 -31.66
C HIS A 624 -14.15 27.38 -31.34
N GLU A 625 -13.00 26.70 -31.34
CA GLU A 625 -12.90 25.25 -31.14
C GLU A 625 -13.57 24.76 -29.84
N THR A 626 -13.48 25.53 -28.76
CA THR A 626 -14.16 25.23 -27.49
C THR A 626 -15.68 25.18 -27.66
N GLN A 627 -16.26 26.08 -28.45
CA GLN A 627 -17.70 26.09 -28.68
C GLN A 627 -18.14 24.93 -29.58
N ILE A 628 -17.35 24.60 -30.60
CA ILE A 628 -17.55 23.43 -31.47
C ILE A 628 -17.49 22.14 -30.65
N LEU A 629 -16.52 22.03 -29.76
CA LEU A 629 -16.38 20.90 -28.84
C LEU A 629 -17.62 20.76 -27.94
N GLY A 630 -18.15 21.87 -27.43
CA GLY A 630 -19.41 21.89 -26.69
C GLY A 630 -20.59 21.38 -27.51
N ASP A 631 -20.66 21.72 -28.80
CA ASP A 631 -21.74 21.23 -29.67
C ASP A 631 -21.63 19.74 -29.97
N TRP A 632 -20.42 19.23 -30.23
CA TRP A 632 -20.20 17.80 -30.41
C TRP A 632 -20.58 17.00 -29.17
N ALA A 633 -20.32 17.54 -27.98
CA ALA A 633 -20.73 16.91 -26.74
C ALA A 633 -22.25 16.98 -26.54
N THR A 634 -22.89 18.11 -26.86
CA THR A 634 -24.36 18.22 -26.89
C THR A 634 -24.99 17.23 -27.87
N GLU A 635 -24.41 17.07 -29.06
CA GLU A 635 -24.84 16.08 -30.07
C GLU A 635 -24.70 14.66 -29.52
N PHE A 636 -23.54 14.31 -28.94
CA PHE A 636 -23.35 13.02 -28.29
C PHE A 636 -24.42 12.74 -27.23
N LEU A 637 -24.73 13.71 -26.36
CA LEU A 637 -25.76 13.57 -25.33
C LEU A 637 -27.16 13.41 -25.93
N LYS A 638 -27.51 14.16 -26.99
CA LYS A 638 -28.80 14.03 -27.67
C LYS A 638 -28.99 12.67 -28.35
N GLU A 639 -27.91 12.09 -28.87
CA GLU A 639 -27.90 10.76 -29.48
C GLU A 639 -27.78 9.63 -28.45
N GLN A 640 -27.68 9.95 -27.15
CA GLN A 640 -27.45 8.95 -26.12
C GLN A 640 -28.66 8.01 -25.97
N PRO A 641 -28.48 6.68 -26.11
CA PRO A 641 -29.55 5.73 -25.85
C PRO A 641 -30.00 5.77 -24.38
N LYS A 642 -31.31 5.65 -24.14
CA LYS A 642 -31.90 5.77 -22.79
C LYS A 642 -31.57 4.59 -21.88
N ASP A 643 -31.29 3.43 -22.46
CA ASP A 643 -31.03 2.15 -21.78
C ASP A 643 -29.53 1.80 -21.71
N GLN A 644 -28.66 2.72 -22.15
CA GLN A 644 -27.22 2.53 -22.15
C GLN A 644 -26.53 3.65 -21.37
N PRO A 645 -25.57 3.35 -20.47
CA PRO A 645 -24.77 4.39 -19.84
C PRO A 645 -23.69 4.91 -20.82
N PHE A 646 -23.16 6.11 -20.58
CA PHE A 646 -22.05 6.65 -21.38
C PHE A 646 -20.82 7.04 -20.57
N CYS A 647 -19.67 7.05 -21.23
CA CYS A 647 -18.44 7.66 -20.73
C CYS A 647 -17.88 8.59 -21.81
N LEU A 648 -18.02 9.89 -21.59
CA LEU A 648 -17.63 10.94 -22.53
C LEU A 648 -16.50 11.78 -21.94
N GLN A 649 -15.38 11.90 -22.64
CA GLN A 649 -14.32 12.86 -22.32
C GLN A 649 -14.28 14.00 -23.33
N LEU A 650 -14.32 15.22 -22.80
CA LEU A 650 -14.01 16.44 -23.52
C LEU A 650 -12.61 16.91 -23.14
N SER A 651 -11.79 17.14 -24.15
CA SER A 651 -10.43 17.63 -23.99
C SER A 651 -10.28 18.98 -24.66
N PHE A 652 -10.35 20.03 -23.86
CA PHE A 652 -10.25 21.41 -24.32
C PHE A 652 -8.82 21.73 -24.76
N ASN A 653 -8.69 22.57 -25.79
CA ASN A 653 -7.43 23.24 -26.09
C ASN A 653 -7.34 24.63 -25.43
N ALA A 654 -8.49 25.24 -25.12
CA ALA A 654 -8.52 26.53 -24.43
C ALA A 654 -7.68 26.50 -23.15
N THR A 655 -7.08 27.65 -22.85
CA THR A 655 -5.95 27.92 -21.93
C THR A 655 -4.54 27.64 -22.43
N HIS A 656 -4.37 26.97 -23.57
CA HIS A 656 -3.07 26.94 -24.23
C HIS A 656 -2.83 28.21 -25.07
N ALA A 657 -1.59 28.70 -25.08
CA ALA A 657 -1.16 29.84 -25.92
C ALA A 657 -1.00 29.48 -27.40
N GLU A 658 -1.25 30.41 -28.32
CA GLU A 658 -0.87 30.28 -29.74
C GLU A 658 0.51 30.91 -29.98
N ASP A 659 1.56 30.13 -29.75
CA ASP A 659 2.96 30.60 -29.87
C ASP A 659 3.33 31.15 -31.27
N GLY A 660 2.58 30.77 -32.31
CA GLY A 660 2.78 31.29 -33.66
C GLY A 660 2.29 32.72 -33.86
N ASP A 661 1.38 33.21 -33.02
CA ASP A 661 0.80 34.55 -33.11
C ASP A 661 1.13 35.38 -31.88
N LYS A 662 2.14 36.23 -32.02
CA LYS A 662 2.74 37.00 -30.91
C LYS A 662 1.98 38.29 -30.60
N ARG A 663 0.84 38.56 -31.25
CA ARG A 663 0.03 39.75 -30.99
C ARG A 663 -0.65 39.62 -29.62
N PRO A 664 -0.49 40.60 -28.70
CA PRO A 664 -1.15 40.53 -27.40
C PRO A 664 -2.68 40.40 -27.52
N GLY A 665 -3.28 39.72 -26.55
CA GLY A 665 -4.72 39.50 -26.48
C GLY A 665 -5.17 38.37 -27.40
N ILE A 666 -6.01 38.69 -28.37
CA ILE A 666 -6.72 37.70 -29.21
C ILE A 666 -5.77 36.92 -30.12
N GLY A 667 -4.59 37.46 -30.45
CA GLY A 667 -3.59 36.70 -31.21
C GLY A 667 -3.00 35.57 -30.38
N HIS A 668 -2.50 35.92 -29.19
CA HIS A 668 -1.80 34.98 -28.31
C HIS A 668 -2.73 34.03 -27.53
N TYR A 669 -3.92 34.51 -27.13
CA TYR A 669 -4.99 33.75 -26.49
C TYR A 669 -6.33 34.03 -27.19
N PRO A 670 -6.63 33.35 -28.31
CA PRO A 670 -7.86 33.60 -29.06
C PRO A 670 -9.08 33.10 -28.28
N TRP A 671 -9.82 33.97 -27.59
CA TRP A 671 -10.95 33.55 -26.76
C TRP A 671 -12.27 33.38 -27.55
N PRO A 672 -13.22 32.56 -27.09
CA PRO A 672 -14.51 32.43 -27.76
C PRO A 672 -15.35 33.71 -27.61
N LYS A 673 -16.01 34.14 -28.69
CA LYS A 673 -16.76 35.41 -28.77
C LYS A 673 -17.80 35.61 -27.66
N VAL A 674 -18.33 34.52 -27.09
CA VAL A 674 -19.28 34.56 -25.95
C VAL A 674 -18.69 35.20 -24.68
N THR A 675 -17.36 35.32 -24.61
CA THR A 675 -16.63 35.95 -23.50
C THR A 675 -16.05 37.32 -23.86
N ASN A 676 -16.45 37.91 -24.99
CA ASN A 676 -16.12 39.29 -25.35
C ASN A 676 -16.55 40.26 -24.24
N GLY A 677 -15.80 41.34 -24.04
CA GLY A 677 -16.11 42.33 -23.00
C GLY A 677 -15.74 41.91 -21.57
N MET A 678 -15.60 40.62 -21.27
CA MET A 678 -15.27 40.19 -19.91
C MET A 678 -13.90 40.74 -19.48
N TYR A 679 -13.80 41.21 -18.25
CA TYR A 679 -12.56 41.68 -17.60
C TYR A 679 -11.93 42.96 -18.19
N GLU A 680 -12.58 43.70 -19.09
CA GLU A 680 -12.01 44.93 -19.68
C GLU A 680 -11.71 46.00 -18.63
N ASP A 681 -12.59 46.10 -17.64
CA ASP A 681 -12.56 46.99 -16.49
C ASP A 681 -11.68 46.50 -15.33
N GLN A 682 -11.11 45.29 -15.44
CA GLN A 682 -10.38 44.64 -14.36
C GLN A 682 -8.86 44.80 -14.53
N GLN A 683 -8.18 45.23 -13.47
CA GLN A 683 -6.73 45.23 -13.39
C GLN A 683 -6.23 43.86 -12.90
N MET A 684 -5.40 43.21 -13.69
CA MET A 684 -4.87 41.88 -13.38
C MET A 684 -3.76 41.99 -12.34
N PRO A 685 -3.82 41.21 -11.24
CA PRO A 685 -2.79 41.21 -10.22
C PRO A 685 -1.50 40.66 -10.83
N LEU A 686 -0.39 41.32 -10.55
CA LEU A 686 0.91 40.87 -11.02
C LEU A 686 1.32 39.56 -10.31
N PRO A 687 2.12 38.69 -10.97
CA PRO A 687 2.39 37.38 -10.42
C PRO A 687 3.29 37.46 -9.17
N ARG A 688 3.08 36.56 -8.20
CA ARG A 688 3.85 36.50 -6.94
C ARG A 688 5.37 36.44 -7.16
N LEU A 689 5.81 35.76 -8.22
CA LEU A 689 7.23 35.57 -8.54
C LEU A 689 7.74 36.55 -9.62
N ARG A 690 7.19 37.77 -9.67
CA ARG A 690 7.57 38.79 -10.67
C ARG A 690 8.86 39.54 -10.35
N ASP A 691 9.37 39.42 -9.14
CA ASP A 691 10.54 40.16 -8.69
C ASP A 691 11.72 39.87 -9.65
N PRO A 692 12.30 40.90 -10.30
CA PRO A 692 13.47 40.72 -11.17
C PRO A 692 14.60 39.94 -10.50
N GLY A 693 14.79 40.12 -9.19
CA GLY A 693 15.80 39.40 -8.40
C GLY A 693 15.62 37.88 -8.42
N ILE A 694 14.40 37.37 -8.53
CA ILE A 694 14.12 35.92 -8.65
C ILE A 694 14.60 35.38 -10.00
N TYR A 695 14.48 36.17 -11.06
CA TYR A 695 15.03 35.80 -12.38
C TYR A 695 16.54 35.95 -12.40
N ASP A 696 17.07 37.02 -11.82
CA ASP A 696 18.51 37.31 -11.79
C ASP A 696 19.27 36.28 -10.94
N SER A 697 18.63 35.64 -9.97
CA SER A 697 19.21 34.54 -9.19
C SER A 697 19.23 33.20 -9.95
N GLN A 698 18.60 33.08 -11.12
CA GLN A 698 18.59 31.81 -11.86
C GLN A 698 19.95 31.53 -12.52
N PRO A 699 20.31 30.24 -12.71
CA PRO A 699 21.45 29.85 -13.53
C PRO A 699 21.35 30.38 -14.97
N ASP A 700 22.51 30.68 -15.58
CA ASP A 700 22.59 31.25 -16.93
C ASP A 700 21.89 30.45 -18.02
N PHE A 701 21.90 29.11 -17.93
CA PHE A 701 21.23 28.26 -18.91
C PHE A 701 19.70 28.44 -18.88
N LEU A 702 19.10 28.69 -17.70
CA LEU A 702 17.68 29.01 -17.59
C LEU A 702 17.38 30.42 -18.10
N LYS A 703 18.27 31.37 -17.84
CA LYS A 703 18.16 32.75 -18.34
C LYS A 703 18.15 32.83 -19.86
N LYS A 704 18.89 31.95 -20.54
CA LYS A 704 19.00 31.86 -22.01
C LYS A 704 18.02 30.86 -22.65
N SER A 705 17.19 30.19 -21.85
CA SER A 705 16.23 29.20 -22.34
C SER A 705 15.04 29.81 -23.09
N ILE A 706 14.29 28.96 -23.79
CA ILE A 706 13.03 29.34 -24.47
C ILE A 706 12.00 29.97 -23.52
N ASN A 707 12.09 29.71 -22.21
CA ASN A 707 11.20 30.31 -21.22
C ASN A 707 11.35 31.83 -21.18
N ARG A 708 12.57 32.35 -21.32
CA ARG A 708 12.81 33.79 -21.37
C ARG A 708 12.37 34.40 -22.69
N GLN A 709 12.53 33.70 -23.81
CA GLN A 709 12.00 34.15 -25.11
C GLN A 709 10.47 34.27 -25.08
N ARG A 710 9.78 33.26 -24.54
CA ARG A 710 8.32 33.27 -24.34
C ARG A 710 7.87 34.37 -23.39
N TYR A 711 8.66 34.74 -22.39
CA TYR A 711 8.37 35.89 -21.54
C TYR A 711 8.29 37.18 -22.35
N PHE A 712 9.24 37.45 -23.24
CA PHE A 712 9.25 38.68 -24.05
C PHE A 712 8.07 38.80 -25.02
N TRP A 713 7.61 37.67 -25.58
CA TRP A 713 6.46 37.71 -26.47
C TRP A 713 5.15 37.96 -25.73
N ARG A 714 5.09 37.62 -24.43
CA ARG A 714 3.83 37.56 -23.67
C ARG A 714 3.69 38.60 -22.56
N TRP A 715 4.77 38.98 -21.89
CA TRP A 715 4.69 39.54 -20.54
C TRP A 715 5.68 40.68 -20.25
N ASP A 716 6.55 41.08 -21.18
CA ASP A 716 7.64 42.04 -20.94
C ASP A 716 7.22 43.46 -20.63
N THR A 717 6.04 43.90 -21.10
CA THR A 717 5.47 45.20 -20.73
C THR A 717 4.21 45.04 -19.87
N PRO A 718 3.90 46.00 -18.98
CA PRO A 718 2.66 45.99 -18.21
C PRO A 718 1.41 45.87 -19.09
N GLU A 719 1.40 46.53 -20.25
CA GLU A 719 0.26 46.54 -21.18
C GLU A 719 0.06 45.16 -21.82
N LYS A 720 1.15 44.51 -22.26
CA LYS A 720 1.09 43.14 -22.77
C LYS A 720 0.60 42.19 -21.69
N TYR A 721 1.10 42.34 -20.46
CA TYR A 721 0.67 41.52 -19.33
C TYR A 721 -0.83 41.64 -19.06
N GLN A 722 -1.33 42.86 -18.91
CA GLN A 722 -2.75 43.12 -18.67
C GLN A 722 -3.62 42.57 -19.82
N THR A 723 -3.21 42.79 -21.06
CA THR A 723 -3.95 42.35 -22.25
C THR A 723 -4.01 40.83 -22.36
N ASN A 724 -2.87 40.14 -22.19
CA ASN A 724 -2.79 38.69 -22.29
C ASN A 724 -3.46 37.97 -21.12
N MET A 725 -3.38 38.50 -19.90
CA MET A 725 -4.05 37.89 -18.75
C MET A 725 -5.58 37.98 -18.86
N ARG A 726 -6.12 39.11 -19.32
CA ARG A 726 -7.57 39.23 -19.61
C ARG A 726 -8.01 38.24 -20.68
N ALA A 727 -7.23 38.11 -21.76
CA ALA A 727 -7.50 37.14 -22.82
C ALA A 727 -7.44 35.68 -22.33
N TYR A 728 -6.47 35.34 -21.47
CA TYR A 728 -6.38 34.03 -20.82
C TYR A 728 -7.58 33.72 -19.92
N PHE A 729 -8.08 34.69 -19.15
CA PHE A 729 -9.29 34.50 -18.33
C PHE A 729 -10.56 34.36 -19.17
N ARG A 730 -10.65 35.02 -20.33
CA ARG A 730 -11.73 34.80 -21.30
C ARG A 730 -11.72 33.38 -21.85
N MET A 731 -10.54 32.83 -22.14
CA MET A 731 -10.38 31.42 -22.52
C MET A 731 -10.92 30.47 -21.45
N LEU A 732 -10.58 30.69 -20.18
CA LEU A 732 -11.10 29.91 -19.04
C LEU A 732 -12.63 30.01 -18.91
N SER A 733 -13.15 31.22 -19.00
CA SER A 733 -14.60 31.48 -18.94
C SER A 733 -15.34 30.84 -20.12
N GLY A 734 -14.65 30.70 -21.26
CA GLY A 734 -15.14 30.00 -22.43
C GLY A 734 -15.33 28.50 -22.20
N ILE A 735 -14.42 27.86 -21.46
CA ILE A 735 -14.57 26.47 -21.00
C ILE A 735 -15.77 26.39 -20.05
N ASP A 736 -15.84 27.28 -19.06
CA ASP A 736 -16.93 27.32 -18.08
C ASP A 736 -18.31 27.46 -18.74
N HIS A 737 -18.43 28.30 -19.76
CA HIS A 737 -19.65 28.44 -20.55
C HIS A 737 -20.07 27.12 -21.22
N VAL A 738 -19.12 26.33 -21.73
CA VAL A 738 -19.42 24.99 -22.27
C VAL A 738 -19.84 24.03 -21.16
N VAL A 739 -19.20 24.07 -20.00
CA VAL A 739 -19.60 23.26 -18.84
C VAL A 739 -21.05 23.53 -18.46
N GLY A 740 -21.45 24.79 -18.35
CA GLY A 740 -22.83 25.17 -18.06
C GLY A 740 -23.84 24.65 -19.09
N ARG A 741 -23.49 24.72 -20.38
CA ARG A 741 -24.32 24.14 -21.46
C ARG A 741 -24.50 22.63 -21.32
N LEU A 742 -23.47 21.89 -20.91
CA LEU A 742 -23.52 20.44 -20.78
C LEU A 742 -24.32 20.01 -19.55
N VAL A 743 -24.13 20.69 -18.42
CA VAL A 743 -24.93 20.46 -17.21
C VAL A 743 -26.41 20.70 -17.52
N LYS A 744 -26.75 21.83 -18.13
CA LYS A 744 -28.11 22.13 -18.57
C LYS A 744 -28.68 21.05 -19.51
N GLN A 745 -27.87 20.58 -20.47
CA GLN A 745 -28.32 19.53 -21.39
C GLN A 745 -28.61 18.20 -20.67
N LEU A 746 -27.81 17.85 -19.66
CA LEU A 746 -28.04 16.67 -18.82
C LEU A 746 -29.31 16.81 -17.98
N GLU A 747 -29.56 17.99 -17.42
CA GLU A 747 -30.78 18.29 -16.66
C GLU A 747 -32.03 18.19 -17.55
N GLU A 748 -32.01 18.80 -18.74
CA GLU A 748 -33.12 18.75 -19.71
C GLU A 748 -33.47 17.33 -20.15
N GLN A 749 -32.50 16.41 -20.15
CA GLN A 749 -32.70 15.00 -20.52
C GLN A 749 -32.97 14.09 -19.33
N GLY A 750 -33.00 14.62 -18.10
CA GLY A 750 -33.15 13.82 -16.88
C GLY A 750 -31.95 12.91 -16.59
N LEU A 751 -30.77 13.22 -17.15
CA LEU A 751 -29.55 12.44 -16.99
C LEU A 751 -28.65 12.98 -15.86
N ALA A 752 -28.87 14.21 -15.40
CA ALA A 752 -28.01 14.89 -14.43
C ALA A 752 -27.81 14.07 -13.14
N ASP A 753 -28.88 13.59 -12.52
CA ASP A 753 -28.83 12.83 -11.25
C ASP A 753 -28.09 11.50 -11.35
N ASN A 754 -28.01 10.93 -12.56
CA ASN A 754 -27.31 9.68 -12.84
C ASN A 754 -25.97 9.91 -13.57
N THR A 755 -25.45 11.15 -13.61
CA THR A 755 -24.20 11.48 -14.30
C THR A 755 -23.13 11.98 -13.35
N VAL A 756 -22.01 11.27 -13.29
CA VAL A 756 -20.80 11.73 -12.60
C VAL A 756 -20.04 12.68 -13.52
N ILE A 757 -19.97 13.96 -13.13
CA ILE A 757 -19.18 14.96 -13.84
C ILE A 757 -17.84 15.14 -13.10
N ARG A 758 -16.74 14.80 -13.77
CA ARG A 758 -15.37 14.97 -13.29
C ARG A 758 -14.68 16.04 -14.11
N ARG A 759 -14.01 16.98 -13.46
CA ARG A 759 -13.27 18.06 -14.10
C ARG A 759 -11.86 18.19 -13.54
#